data_AF-A0A9D6I7J7-F1
#
_entry.id   AF-A0A9D6I7J7-F1
#
_cell.length_a   1.000
_cell.length_b   1.000
_cell.length_c   1.000
_cell.angle_alpha   90.00
_cell.angle_beta   90.00
_cell.angle_gamma   90.00
#
_symmetry.space_group_name_H-M   'P 1'
#
loop_
_entity.id
_entity.type
_entity.pdbx_description
1 polymer ?
#
loop_
_entity_poly.entity_id
_entity_poly.type
_entity_poly.pdbx_seq_one_letter_code
_entity_poly.pdbx_strand_id
1 'polypeptide(L)'
;MDASIRRVRPEEAKAGRNWSNYTWHGDQAPGHPWVHGLQTSDCDFNDLRFSKLIIMDGKNLVENKLTDSHWFIECMERGAKIVVIAPEYGPPSTKADYWIPIRPQTDAALWLGVTRLMLENKWFDEGFVKAFTDFPLLVRTDTLKRLRAHEVVPGYRTTLAADGPSMKTQGLTAAQHAKLGDYVVWDEKMRGLRALTRDDVGASMAAKGIAAALAGTWKVKLVDGKEVEVATLWTLYQTHLKDYDLDTVAEITHAPKEMILQLARDIGTMRPVAIHQGEGINHWFHATEMNRAAYLPVMLTGNIGTGPGFKGWVAEDPFQPALDPATPGKGVKTHAYTKDEEPAYWNHGDLALILNTPKFGRRNFTGETHMPTPTKANIFSNANLINNAKWAYGVIKNVNPNVEMIVAIDIQMTASIEYADLALPANSWLEFEGLEITASCSNPFLQIWKGGIPPVFDSRDDLMILAGIAKALSDVTGDRRFTDYFKFALEGKREIYIQRLLDTCTTTQGYKLDDIMAGKYGPPGGALMLFRTYPRIPFYDQVHDSEPFHTDTGRLHAYADVPEAIEYGENFIVHREGPEATPYLPNVIVSSNPYVRPEDYGIPPTAEHWDERTIRNVKMPWRQVKTTKNFLWEKGFRFYCLTPKTRHRVHSSW
;
A
#
# COMPACT_ATOMS: atom_id res chain seq x y z
N MET A 1 17.07 24.43 -15.57
CA MET A 1 16.71 23.96 -16.93
C MET A 1 15.29 24.32 -17.35
N ASP A 2 14.25 23.80 -16.71
CA ASP A 2 12.86 24.07 -17.14
C ASP A 2 12.45 25.55 -17.08
N ALA A 3 12.79 26.26 -15.99
CA ALA A 3 12.64 27.71 -15.92
C ALA A 3 13.35 28.44 -17.06
N SER A 4 14.49 27.91 -17.56
CA SER A 4 15.24 28.48 -18.67
C SER A 4 14.61 28.17 -20.03
N ILE A 5 14.06 26.96 -20.21
CA ILE A 5 13.43 26.49 -21.46
C ILE A 5 12.02 27.06 -21.62
N ARG A 6 11.15 26.89 -20.61
CA ARG A 6 9.75 27.36 -20.63
C ARG A 6 9.58 28.80 -20.14
N ARG A 7 10.64 29.45 -19.63
CA ARG A 7 10.61 30.82 -19.08
C ARG A 7 9.57 31.02 -17.96
N VAL A 8 9.44 30.01 -17.10
CA VAL A 8 8.55 30.04 -15.92
C VAL A 8 9.31 30.45 -14.67
N ARG A 9 8.60 30.93 -13.64
CA ARG A 9 9.20 31.24 -12.34
C ARG A 9 9.72 29.96 -11.65
N PRO A 10 10.72 30.04 -10.74
CA PRO A 10 11.19 28.89 -9.97
C PRO A 10 10.07 28.06 -9.34
N GLU A 11 9.07 28.71 -8.76
CA GLU A 11 7.91 28.05 -8.13
C GLU A 11 7.02 27.27 -9.11
N GLU A 12 7.11 27.59 -10.40
CA GLU A 12 6.32 27.01 -11.50
C GLU A 12 7.16 26.07 -12.38
N ALA A 13 8.44 25.93 -12.05
CA ALA A 13 9.36 25.03 -12.72
C ALA A 13 8.95 23.57 -12.46
N LYS A 14 9.02 22.76 -13.49
CA LYS A 14 8.75 21.32 -13.46
C LYS A 14 10.06 20.58 -13.68
N ALA A 15 10.31 19.54 -12.90
CA ALA A 15 11.41 18.63 -13.14
C ALA A 15 10.97 17.44 -14.03
N GLY A 16 11.87 16.48 -14.23
CA GLY A 16 11.52 15.17 -14.77
C GLY A 16 10.51 14.42 -13.89
N ARG A 17 10.10 13.24 -14.34
CA ARG A 17 9.27 12.34 -13.53
C ARG A 17 10.17 11.35 -12.82
N ASN A 18 9.85 11.11 -11.55
CA ASN A 18 10.42 9.99 -10.82
C ASN A 18 9.48 8.79 -11.00
N TRP A 19 10.02 7.60 -10.84
CA TRP A 19 9.26 6.38 -10.92
C TRP A 19 8.98 5.81 -9.55
N SER A 20 7.72 5.42 -9.32
CA SER A 20 7.33 4.67 -8.15
C SER A 20 7.85 3.24 -8.26
N ASN A 21 8.72 2.85 -7.34
CA ASN A 21 9.22 1.48 -7.28
C ASN A 21 8.23 0.52 -6.61
N TYR A 22 7.57 0.98 -5.54
CA TYR A 22 6.83 0.11 -4.62
C TYR A 22 5.51 -0.38 -5.23
N THR A 23 4.80 0.50 -5.93
CA THR A 23 3.59 0.15 -6.70
C THR A 23 3.91 -0.58 -7.99
N TRP A 24 4.98 -0.18 -8.70
CA TRP A 24 5.36 -0.83 -9.96
C TRP A 24 5.69 -2.29 -9.79
N HIS A 25 6.47 -2.62 -8.76
CA HIS A 25 6.74 -4.00 -8.43
C HIS A 25 5.50 -4.74 -7.94
N GLY A 26 4.46 -4.04 -7.49
CA GLY A 26 3.30 -4.64 -6.83
C GLY A 26 3.59 -5.08 -5.39
N ASP A 27 4.74 -4.67 -4.85
CA ASP A 27 5.14 -4.98 -3.47
C ASP A 27 4.30 -4.21 -2.46
N GLN A 28 3.85 -2.99 -2.82
CA GLN A 28 2.90 -2.25 -2.00
C GLN A 28 1.60 -3.05 -1.95
N ALA A 29 1.10 -3.34 -0.76
CA ALA A 29 -0.24 -3.89 -0.58
C ALA A 29 -1.27 -2.76 -0.78
N PRO A 30 -1.91 -2.63 -1.96
CA PRO A 30 -2.70 -1.44 -2.27
C PRO A 30 -3.91 -1.25 -1.36
N GLY A 31 -4.41 -2.31 -0.70
CA GLY A 31 -5.55 -2.21 0.23
C GLY A 31 -5.21 -1.69 1.62
N HIS A 32 -3.94 -1.73 2.05
CA HIS A 32 -3.52 -1.29 3.39
C HIS A 32 -3.86 0.18 3.68
N PRO A 33 -3.50 1.14 2.79
CA PRO A 33 -3.89 2.54 2.96
C PRO A 33 -5.40 2.77 3.11
N TRP A 34 -6.22 1.95 2.44
CA TRP A 34 -7.68 2.05 2.54
C TRP A 34 -8.22 1.62 3.88
N VAL A 35 -7.51 0.75 4.61
CA VAL A 35 -7.93 0.28 5.94
C VAL A 35 -7.45 1.24 7.03
N HIS A 36 -6.19 1.67 7.01
CA HIS A 36 -5.59 2.38 8.15
C HIS A 36 -4.93 3.74 7.81
N GLY A 37 -4.88 4.15 6.54
CA GLY A 37 -4.37 5.45 6.12
C GLY A 37 -2.84 5.59 6.07
N LEU A 38 -2.10 4.48 6.22
CA LEU A 38 -0.63 4.44 6.05
C LEU A 38 -0.28 3.70 4.75
N GLN A 39 0.85 4.05 4.12
CA GLN A 39 1.31 3.41 2.87
C GLN A 39 1.43 1.88 3.00
N THR A 40 2.12 1.46 4.05
CA THR A 40 2.30 0.09 4.49
C THR A 40 2.57 0.15 5.98
N SER A 41 2.60 -1.04 6.55
CA SER A 41 2.45 -1.19 7.95
C SER A 41 3.05 -2.59 8.26
N ASP A 42 4.20 -2.65 8.96
CA ASP A 42 4.95 -3.92 9.13
C ASP A 42 5.41 -4.13 10.58
N CYS A 43 5.42 -5.39 11.06
CA CYS A 43 6.08 -5.77 12.30
C CYS A 43 7.55 -6.16 12.06
N ASP A 44 8.36 -6.19 13.11
CA ASP A 44 9.65 -6.89 13.03
C ASP A 44 9.40 -8.40 12.97
N PHE A 45 10.19 -9.14 12.19
CA PHE A 45 9.94 -10.57 12.01
C PHE A 45 10.23 -11.39 13.27
N ASN A 46 11.02 -10.88 14.21
CA ASN A 46 11.17 -11.53 15.51
C ASN A 46 9.86 -11.54 16.32
N ASP A 47 8.87 -10.71 15.98
CA ASP A 47 7.53 -10.69 16.58
C ASP A 47 6.73 -11.97 16.31
N LEU A 48 7.01 -12.65 15.19
CA LEU A 48 6.40 -13.93 14.80
C LEU A 48 6.45 -14.96 15.94
N ARG A 49 7.49 -14.91 16.78
CA ARG A 49 7.71 -15.81 17.92
C ARG A 49 6.71 -15.67 19.06
N PHE A 50 5.91 -14.62 19.06
CA PHE A 50 4.85 -14.36 20.03
C PHE A 50 3.47 -14.72 19.50
N SER A 51 3.36 -15.10 18.22
CA SER A 51 2.08 -15.51 17.61
C SER A 51 1.72 -16.95 17.97
N LYS A 52 0.43 -17.20 18.24
CA LYS A 52 -0.10 -18.56 18.39
C LYS A 52 -0.66 -19.12 17.09
N LEU A 53 -1.04 -18.24 16.16
CA LEU A 53 -1.50 -18.60 14.82
C LEU A 53 -0.81 -17.67 13.82
N ILE A 54 -0.10 -18.26 12.86
CA ILE A 54 0.56 -17.55 11.77
C ILE A 54 -0.11 -17.99 10.48
N ILE A 55 -0.72 -17.06 9.75
CA ILE A 55 -1.35 -17.32 8.47
C ILE A 55 -0.51 -16.64 7.39
N MET A 56 0.03 -17.42 6.46
CA MET A 56 0.72 -16.94 5.28
C MET A 56 -0.25 -16.97 4.10
N ASP A 57 -0.69 -15.80 3.65
CA ASP A 57 -1.63 -15.62 2.55
C ASP A 57 -0.91 -15.07 1.32
N GLY A 58 -0.68 -15.94 0.32
CA GLY A 58 0.17 -15.63 -0.82
C GLY A 58 1.60 -15.24 -0.42
N LYS A 59 2.09 -15.69 0.74
CA LYS A 59 3.41 -15.36 1.29
C LYS A 59 4.32 -16.59 1.38
N ASN A 60 5.54 -16.44 0.86
CA ASN A 60 6.60 -17.45 0.97
C ASN A 60 7.73 -16.95 1.88
N LEU A 61 7.58 -17.14 3.19
CA LEU A 61 8.61 -16.76 4.16
C LEU A 61 9.84 -17.69 4.15
N VAL A 62 9.77 -18.84 3.46
CA VAL A 62 10.91 -19.76 3.34
C VAL A 62 11.93 -19.25 2.32
N GLU A 63 11.49 -18.96 1.10
CA GLU A 63 12.39 -18.60 0.01
C GLU A 63 12.60 -17.09 -0.14
N ASN A 64 11.58 -16.26 0.10
CA ASN A 64 11.67 -14.82 -0.12
C ASN A 64 12.25 -14.06 1.09
N LYS A 65 12.40 -14.74 2.22
CA LYS A 65 12.87 -14.19 3.50
C LYS A 65 13.82 -15.15 4.20
N LEU A 66 14.74 -15.75 3.42
CA LEU A 66 15.60 -16.85 3.85
C LEU A 66 16.29 -16.59 5.20
N THR A 67 16.89 -15.41 5.37
CA THR A 67 17.62 -15.01 6.58
C THR A 67 16.73 -14.86 7.82
N ASP A 68 15.45 -14.53 7.63
CA ASP A 68 14.49 -14.32 8.72
C ASP A 68 13.50 -15.49 8.88
N SER A 69 13.55 -16.49 7.98
CA SER A 69 12.63 -17.62 7.92
C SER A 69 12.59 -18.44 9.21
N HIS A 70 13.71 -18.48 9.94
CA HIS A 70 13.80 -19.20 11.20
C HIS A 70 12.82 -18.66 12.26
N TRP A 71 12.42 -17.38 12.20
CA TRP A 71 11.50 -16.82 13.20
C TRP A 71 10.14 -17.49 13.23
N PHE A 72 9.52 -17.77 12.07
CA PHE A 72 8.25 -18.49 12.05
C PHE A 72 8.42 -20.00 12.22
N ILE A 73 9.54 -20.56 11.74
CA ILE A 73 9.84 -22.00 11.88
C ILE A 73 10.05 -22.35 13.37
N GLU A 74 10.72 -21.50 14.14
CA GLU A 74 10.86 -21.64 15.59
C GLU A 74 9.50 -21.69 16.31
N CYS A 75 8.44 -21.14 15.71
CA CYS A 75 7.10 -21.17 16.30
C CYS A 75 6.47 -22.56 16.28
N MET A 76 6.89 -23.44 15.38
CA MET A 76 6.46 -24.85 15.35
C MET A 76 6.82 -25.54 16.68
N GLU A 77 8.05 -25.34 17.16
CA GLU A 77 8.53 -25.87 18.45
C GLU A 77 7.85 -25.20 19.65
N ARG A 78 7.26 -24.02 19.46
CA ARG A 78 6.53 -23.27 20.49
C ARG A 78 5.04 -23.60 20.53
N GLY A 79 4.57 -24.52 19.69
CA GLY A 79 3.17 -24.92 19.60
C GLY A 79 2.27 -23.88 18.92
N ALA A 80 2.83 -22.95 18.15
CA ALA A 80 2.04 -22.11 17.28
C ALA A 80 1.55 -22.92 16.08
N LYS A 81 0.35 -22.59 15.61
CA LYS A 81 -0.21 -23.16 14.40
C LYS A 81 0.15 -22.31 13.18
N ILE A 82 0.55 -22.93 12.09
CA ILE A 82 0.89 -22.29 10.83
C ILE A 82 -0.11 -22.71 9.76
N VAL A 83 -0.67 -21.73 9.05
CA VAL A 83 -1.60 -21.94 7.95
C VAL A 83 -1.03 -21.29 6.70
N VAL A 84 -1.09 -21.98 5.57
CA VAL A 84 -0.71 -21.41 4.27
C VAL A 84 -1.93 -21.38 3.35
N ILE A 85 -2.19 -20.22 2.76
CA ILE A 85 -3.20 -20.02 1.72
C ILE A 85 -2.45 -19.71 0.44
N ALA A 86 -2.51 -20.64 -0.52
CA ALA A 86 -1.83 -20.52 -1.81
C ALA A 86 -2.45 -21.48 -2.84
N PRO A 87 -2.47 -21.16 -4.13
CA PRO A 87 -2.92 -22.11 -5.17
C PRO A 87 -2.11 -23.40 -5.23
N GLU A 88 -0.80 -23.31 -4.98
CA GLU A 88 0.16 -24.40 -5.04
C GLU A 88 0.65 -24.88 -3.67
N TYR A 89 1.07 -26.14 -3.60
CA TYR A 89 1.77 -26.67 -2.44
C TYR A 89 3.25 -26.29 -2.51
N GLY A 90 3.58 -25.09 -2.01
CA GLY A 90 4.93 -24.52 -2.04
C GLY A 90 5.78 -24.83 -0.81
N PRO A 91 7.04 -24.33 -0.77
CA PRO A 91 7.93 -24.46 0.38
C PRO A 91 7.35 -24.08 1.74
N PRO A 92 6.59 -22.97 1.92
CA PRO A 92 5.97 -22.66 3.22
C PRO A 92 4.93 -23.72 3.64
N SER A 93 4.22 -24.33 2.68
CA SER A 93 3.21 -25.37 2.95
C SER A 93 3.82 -26.61 3.60
N THR A 94 5.10 -26.91 3.35
CA THR A 94 5.82 -28.03 4.00
C THR A 94 6.04 -27.83 5.51
N LYS A 95 5.83 -26.60 6.00
CA LYS A 95 5.97 -26.22 7.42
C LYS A 95 4.62 -25.91 8.08
N ALA A 96 3.53 -25.94 7.31
CA ALA A 96 2.20 -25.59 7.79
C ALA A 96 1.50 -26.78 8.45
N ASP A 97 0.67 -26.51 9.46
CA ASP A 97 -0.26 -27.49 10.01
C ASP A 97 -1.34 -27.86 8.99
N TYR A 98 -1.79 -26.89 8.19
CA TYR A 98 -2.60 -27.14 7.01
C TYR A 98 -2.40 -26.07 5.93
N TRP A 99 -2.64 -26.50 4.69
CA TRP A 99 -2.60 -25.68 3.50
C TRP A 99 -3.99 -25.61 2.88
N ILE A 100 -4.43 -24.40 2.54
CA ILE A 100 -5.68 -24.13 1.85
C ILE A 100 -5.36 -23.91 0.37
N PRO A 101 -5.61 -24.90 -0.52
CA PRO A 101 -5.54 -24.68 -1.96
C PRO A 101 -6.66 -23.72 -2.36
N ILE A 102 -6.30 -22.61 -3.00
CA ILE A 102 -7.25 -21.59 -3.44
C ILE A 102 -7.15 -21.36 -4.94
N ARG A 103 -8.29 -21.14 -5.61
CA ARG A 103 -8.32 -20.68 -6.99
C ARG A 103 -7.69 -19.28 -7.03
N PRO A 104 -6.72 -19.01 -7.94
CA PRO A 104 -6.10 -17.70 -8.05
C PRO A 104 -7.11 -16.54 -8.09
N GLN A 105 -6.81 -15.44 -7.37
CA GLN A 105 -7.64 -14.22 -7.26
C GLN A 105 -8.97 -14.37 -6.54
N THR A 106 -9.14 -15.37 -5.67
CA THR A 106 -10.41 -15.57 -4.94
C THR A 106 -10.30 -15.35 -3.43
N ASP A 107 -9.16 -14.85 -2.98
CA ASP A 107 -8.81 -14.63 -1.58
C ASP A 107 -9.79 -13.64 -0.90
N ALA A 108 -10.30 -12.65 -1.64
CA ALA A 108 -11.36 -11.76 -1.14
C ALA A 108 -12.61 -12.56 -0.73
N ALA A 109 -13.07 -13.52 -1.55
CA ALA A 109 -14.21 -14.36 -1.22
C ALA A 109 -13.93 -15.27 -0.01
N LEU A 110 -12.72 -15.83 0.09
CA LEU A 110 -12.29 -16.63 1.25
C LEU A 110 -12.42 -15.81 2.54
N TRP A 111 -11.81 -14.62 2.57
CA TRP A 111 -11.79 -13.77 3.76
C TRP A 111 -13.17 -13.19 4.12
N LEU A 112 -14.01 -12.87 3.12
CA LEU A 112 -15.40 -12.49 3.36
C LEU A 112 -16.20 -13.66 3.97
N GLY A 113 -15.97 -14.89 3.49
CA GLY A 113 -16.53 -16.11 4.08
C GLY A 113 -16.11 -16.35 5.53
N VAL A 114 -14.80 -16.23 5.79
CA VAL A 114 -14.23 -16.32 7.16
C VAL A 114 -14.86 -15.27 8.07
N THR A 115 -14.95 -14.02 7.61
CA THR A 115 -15.57 -12.91 8.35
C THR A 115 -17.03 -13.22 8.67
N ARG A 116 -17.80 -13.71 7.69
CA ARG A 116 -19.19 -14.12 7.90
C ARG A 116 -19.32 -15.18 8.98
N LEU A 117 -18.52 -16.25 8.92
CA LEU A 117 -18.53 -17.32 9.90
C LEU A 117 -18.21 -16.79 11.31
N MET A 118 -17.27 -15.87 11.44
CA MET A 118 -16.94 -15.24 12.72
C MET A 118 -18.10 -14.41 13.27
N LEU A 119 -18.81 -13.65 12.42
CA LEU A 119 -20.00 -12.90 12.84
C LEU A 119 -21.14 -13.82 13.29
N GLU A 120 -21.44 -14.88 12.53
CA GLU A 120 -22.49 -15.85 12.83
C GLU A 120 -22.22 -16.58 14.15
N ASN A 121 -20.94 -16.91 14.44
CA ASN A 121 -20.52 -17.60 15.65
C ASN A 121 -20.17 -16.67 16.82
N LYS A 122 -20.29 -15.35 16.64
CA LYS A 122 -19.91 -14.33 17.63
C LYS A 122 -18.45 -14.41 18.10
N TRP A 123 -17.54 -14.74 17.18
CA TRP A 123 -16.09 -14.78 17.42
C TRP A 123 -15.44 -13.42 17.14
N PHE A 124 -15.89 -12.39 17.87
CA PHE A 124 -15.38 -11.03 17.74
C PHE A 124 -15.35 -10.32 19.10
N ASP A 125 -14.49 -9.32 19.23
CA ASP A 125 -14.42 -8.41 20.37
C ASP A 125 -15.28 -7.18 20.07
N GLU A 126 -16.49 -7.15 20.63
CA GLU A 126 -17.44 -6.05 20.43
C GLU A 126 -16.89 -4.71 20.92
N GLY A 127 -16.13 -4.71 22.02
CA GLY A 127 -15.54 -3.50 22.60
C GLY A 127 -14.51 -2.90 21.65
N PHE A 128 -13.62 -3.73 21.13
CA PHE A 128 -12.63 -3.33 20.13
C PHE A 128 -13.30 -2.79 18.86
N VAL A 129 -14.28 -3.53 18.32
CA VAL A 129 -14.99 -3.17 17.09
C VAL A 129 -15.65 -1.79 17.24
N LYS A 130 -16.38 -1.55 18.34
CA LYS A 130 -17.02 -0.25 18.59
C LYS A 130 -16.02 0.89 18.77
N ALA A 131 -14.85 0.61 19.34
CA ALA A 131 -13.86 1.63 19.70
C ALA A 131 -12.94 2.06 18.55
N PHE A 132 -12.53 1.13 17.68
CA PHE A 132 -11.41 1.33 16.75
C PHE A 132 -11.74 1.10 15.27
N THR A 133 -12.94 0.62 14.95
CA THR A 133 -13.37 0.40 13.56
C THR A 133 -14.47 1.38 13.15
N ASP A 134 -14.73 1.47 11.86
CA ASP A 134 -15.83 2.25 11.29
C ASP A 134 -17.19 1.53 11.30
N PHE A 135 -17.25 0.27 11.75
CA PHE A 135 -18.50 -0.50 11.85
C PHE A 135 -19.67 0.19 12.58
N PRO A 136 -19.47 0.95 13.68
CA PRO A 136 -20.57 1.65 14.36
C PRO A 136 -21.01 2.94 13.66
N LEU A 137 -20.25 3.46 12.68
CA LEU A 137 -20.60 4.71 11.98
C LEU A 137 -21.85 4.51 11.11
N LEU A 138 -22.66 5.56 11.03
CA LEU A 138 -23.87 5.55 10.22
C LEU A 138 -23.57 5.86 8.75
N VAL A 139 -24.15 5.09 7.86
CA VAL A 139 -24.09 5.27 6.41
C VAL A 139 -25.50 5.54 5.89
N ARG A 140 -25.61 6.55 5.03
CA ARG A 140 -26.83 6.90 4.30
C ARG A 140 -27.09 5.89 3.19
N THR A 141 -28.25 5.24 3.18
CA THR A 141 -28.55 4.18 2.17
C THR A 141 -28.93 4.74 0.80
N ASP A 142 -29.26 6.04 0.71
CA ASP A 142 -29.54 6.75 -0.53
C ASP A 142 -28.26 7.13 -1.29
N THR A 143 -27.27 7.69 -0.58
CA THR A 143 -26.01 8.20 -1.16
C THR A 143 -24.82 7.26 -1.02
N LEU A 144 -24.91 6.24 -0.17
CA LEU A 144 -23.82 5.33 0.18
C LEU A 144 -22.62 6.04 0.84
N LYS A 145 -22.85 7.21 1.44
CA LYS A 145 -21.84 7.98 2.17
C LYS A 145 -22.04 7.88 3.67
N ARG A 146 -20.94 7.93 4.43
CA ARG A 146 -21.01 8.06 5.88
C ARG A 146 -21.69 9.37 6.24
N LEU A 147 -22.64 9.31 7.15
CA LEU A 147 -23.41 10.46 7.61
C LEU A 147 -22.49 11.44 8.35
N ARG A 148 -22.45 12.70 7.90
CA ARG A 148 -21.69 13.76 8.56
C ARG A 148 -22.55 14.50 9.57
N ALA A 149 -21.92 14.95 10.65
CA ALA A 149 -22.62 15.62 11.75
C ALA A 149 -23.36 16.90 11.31
N HIS A 150 -22.80 17.67 10.38
CA HIS A 150 -23.43 18.89 9.86
C HIS A 150 -24.69 18.62 9.02
N GLU A 151 -24.89 17.39 8.55
CA GLU A 151 -26.08 17.02 7.78
C GLU A 151 -27.31 16.82 8.68
N VAL A 152 -27.11 16.59 9.99
CA VAL A 152 -28.19 16.28 10.95
C VAL A 152 -28.26 17.25 12.14
N VAL A 153 -27.21 18.02 12.40
CA VAL A 153 -27.19 19.04 13.45
C VAL A 153 -27.11 20.44 12.81
N PRO A 154 -28.18 21.27 12.87
CA PRO A 154 -28.16 22.62 12.33
C PRO A 154 -27.04 23.46 12.95
N GLY A 155 -26.22 24.09 12.10
CA GLY A 155 -25.13 24.96 12.56
C GLY A 155 -23.97 24.20 13.25
N TYR A 156 -23.85 22.89 13.04
CA TYR A 156 -22.78 22.08 13.63
C TYR A 156 -21.40 22.66 13.37
N ARG A 157 -20.58 22.71 14.42
CA ARG A 157 -19.16 23.04 14.35
C ARG A 157 -18.37 21.88 14.94
N THR A 158 -17.29 21.52 14.27
CA THR A 158 -16.45 20.42 14.73
C THR A 158 -15.88 20.70 16.11
N THR A 159 -15.81 19.65 16.93
CA THR A 159 -15.11 19.67 18.22
C THR A 159 -13.68 19.12 18.12
N LEU A 160 -13.20 18.87 16.90
CA LEU A 160 -11.85 18.39 16.66
C LEU A 160 -10.83 19.47 17.08
N ALA A 161 -9.88 19.08 17.92
CA ALA A 161 -8.90 20.02 18.45
C ALA A 161 -7.95 20.50 17.34
N ALA A 162 -7.84 21.82 17.17
CA ALA A 162 -6.96 22.43 16.18
C ALA A 162 -5.47 22.12 16.39
N ASP A 163 -5.09 21.72 17.60
CA ASP A 163 -3.74 21.29 17.99
C ASP A 163 -3.72 19.84 18.53
N GLY A 164 -4.67 19.00 18.10
CA GLY A 164 -4.77 17.59 18.50
C GLY A 164 -3.75 16.65 17.85
N PRO A 165 -3.88 15.32 18.04
CA PRO A 165 -3.00 14.29 17.48
C PRO A 165 -2.83 14.40 15.95
N SER A 166 -3.90 14.80 15.26
CA SER A 166 -3.90 15.09 13.82
C SER A 166 -2.77 16.04 13.39
N MET A 167 -2.49 17.08 14.17
CA MET A 167 -1.48 18.08 13.87
C MET A 167 -0.14 17.75 14.55
N LYS A 168 -0.18 17.37 15.84
CA LYS A 168 1.02 17.17 16.66
C LYS A 168 1.78 15.88 16.33
N THR A 169 1.06 14.77 16.13
CA THR A 169 1.67 13.45 15.90
C THR A 169 1.69 13.12 14.41
N GLN A 170 0.57 13.31 13.71
CA GLN A 170 0.41 12.87 12.32
C GLN A 170 0.86 13.90 11.28
N GLY A 171 1.18 15.13 11.70
CA GLY A 171 1.75 16.15 10.83
C GLY A 171 0.83 16.63 9.71
N LEU A 172 -0.50 16.56 9.88
CA LEU A 172 -1.42 17.11 8.88
C LEU A 172 -1.20 18.62 8.73
N THR A 173 -1.35 19.11 7.50
CA THR A 173 -1.39 20.55 7.23
C THR A 173 -2.72 21.15 7.71
N ALA A 174 -2.76 22.46 7.98
CA ALA A 174 -4.01 23.15 8.34
C ALA A 174 -5.11 22.97 7.28
N ALA A 175 -4.73 22.92 5.99
CA ALA A 175 -5.66 22.69 4.88
C ALA A 175 -6.21 21.25 4.85
N GLN A 176 -5.39 20.24 5.19
CA GLN A 176 -5.86 18.86 5.34
C GLN A 176 -6.77 18.74 6.57
N HIS A 177 -6.38 19.34 7.69
CA HIS A 177 -7.18 19.35 8.91
C HIS A 177 -8.55 20.00 8.70
N ALA A 178 -8.62 21.11 7.98
CA ALA A 178 -9.88 21.81 7.69
C ALA A 178 -10.84 20.99 6.79
N LYS A 179 -10.33 20.01 6.05
CA LYS A 179 -11.15 19.07 5.26
C LYS A 179 -11.69 17.91 6.09
N LEU A 180 -11.13 17.68 7.28
CA LEU A 180 -11.66 16.68 8.20
C LEU A 180 -13.05 17.13 8.67
N GLY A 181 -13.95 16.18 8.79
CA GLY A 181 -15.32 16.41 9.21
C GLY A 181 -15.77 15.32 10.16
N ASP A 182 -16.70 15.67 11.04
CA ASP A 182 -17.18 14.77 12.08
C ASP A 182 -18.29 13.86 11.57
N TYR A 183 -18.35 12.67 12.16
CA TYR A 183 -19.26 11.59 11.79
C TYR A 183 -20.35 11.41 12.86
N VAL A 184 -21.27 10.49 12.59
CA VAL A 184 -22.41 10.22 13.47
C VAL A 184 -22.51 8.73 13.80
N VAL A 185 -22.79 8.44 15.06
CA VAL A 185 -23.23 7.13 15.55
C VAL A 185 -24.63 7.24 16.13
N TRP A 186 -25.32 6.10 16.27
CA TRP A 186 -26.48 6.00 17.16
C TRP A 186 -25.98 5.70 18.57
N ASP A 187 -26.24 6.57 19.53
CA ASP A 187 -25.85 6.37 20.94
C ASP A 187 -26.99 5.66 21.70
N GLU A 188 -26.71 4.49 22.24
CA GLU A 188 -27.68 3.62 22.93
C GLU A 188 -28.16 4.23 24.25
N LYS A 189 -27.34 5.02 24.94
CA LYS A 189 -27.70 5.68 26.20
C LYS A 189 -28.58 6.90 25.93
N MET A 190 -28.24 7.69 24.92
CA MET A 190 -29.03 8.85 24.50
C MET A 190 -30.29 8.45 23.72
N ARG A 191 -30.30 7.24 23.14
CA ARG A 191 -31.31 6.76 22.19
C ARG A 191 -31.50 7.74 21.02
N GLY A 192 -30.39 8.18 20.45
CA GLY A 192 -30.40 9.19 19.39
C GLY A 192 -29.06 9.34 18.69
N LEU A 193 -29.02 10.25 17.72
CA LEU A 193 -27.80 10.57 16.98
C LEU A 193 -26.80 11.30 17.86
N ARG A 194 -25.54 10.89 17.76
CA ARG A 194 -24.44 11.53 18.45
C ARG A 194 -23.28 11.75 17.48
N ALA A 195 -22.83 13.00 17.41
CA ALA A 195 -21.65 13.36 16.64
C ALA A 195 -20.38 12.94 17.38
N LEU A 196 -19.35 12.60 16.62
CA LEU A 196 -18.02 12.28 17.13
C LEU A 196 -16.94 12.70 16.14
N THR A 197 -15.78 13.03 16.65
CA THR A 197 -14.61 13.39 15.84
C THR A 197 -13.79 12.15 15.52
N ARG A 198 -12.78 12.31 14.65
CA ARG A 198 -11.80 11.25 14.40
C ARG A 198 -10.99 10.88 15.65
N ASP A 199 -10.79 11.81 16.57
CA ASP A 199 -10.02 11.63 17.81
C ASP A 199 -10.82 10.87 18.90
N ASP A 200 -12.11 10.64 18.69
CA ASP A 200 -13.00 9.97 19.64
C ASP A 200 -12.92 8.45 19.46
N VAL A 201 -11.75 7.85 19.73
CA VAL A 201 -11.53 6.39 19.70
C VAL A 201 -11.10 5.86 21.07
N GLY A 202 -11.17 4.54 21.28
CA GLY A 202 -10.66 3.89 22.50
C GLY A 202 -11.13 4.55 23.81
N ALA A 203 -10.17 4.89 24.67
CA ALA A 203 -10.41 5.55 25.95
C ALA A 203 -10.96 6.98 25.80
N SER A 204 -10.58 7.71 24.73
CA SER A 204 -11.10 9.06 24.43
C SER A 204 -12.61 9.02 24.17
N MET A 205 -13.06 8.05 23.36
CA MET A 205 -14.48 7.79 23.11
C MET A 205 -15.24 7.43 24.39
N ALA A 206 -14.65 6.56 25.21
CA ALA A 206 -15.24 6.12 26.48
C ALA A 206 -15.35 7.27 27.50
N ALA A 207 -14.35 8.16 27.57
CA ALA A 207 -14.34 9.32 28.45
C ALA A 207 -15.45 10.33 28.11
N LYS A 208 -15.83 10.44 26.83
CA LYS A 208 -17.01 11.20 26.40
C LYS A 208 -18.33 10.46 26.72
N GLY A 209 -18.27 9.21 27.15
CA GLY A 209 -19.46 8.39 27.43
C GLY A 209 -20.26 8.05 26.17
N ILE A 210 -19.61 7.98 25.00
CA ILE A 210 -20.26 7.60 23.74
C ILE A 210 -20.52 6.09 23.77
N ALA A 211 -21.79 5.70 23.73
CA ALA A 211 -22.21 4.30 23.70
C ALA A 211 -22.76 3.94 22.32
N ALA A 212 -21.87 3.77 21.34
CA ALA A 212 -22.27 3.55 19.95
C ALA A 212 -22.95 2.18 19.76
N ALA A 213 -24.15 2.18 19.16
CA ALA A 213 -24.81 0.97 18.72
C ALA A 213 -24.01 0.31 17.60
N LEU A 214 -23.85 -1.01 17.69
CA LEU A 214 -23.16 -1.75 16.63
C LEU A 214 -24.12 -2.07 15.49
N ALA A 215 -25.36 -2.48 15.77
CA ALA A 215 -26.34 -2.84 14.76
C ALA A 215 -27.58 -1.95 14.83
N GLY A 216 -28.10 -1.55 13.67
CA GLY A 216 -29.41 -0.93 13.55
C GLY A 216 -29.61 -0.14 12.27
N THR A 217 -30.87 0.23 12.05
CA THR A 217 -31.32 1.06 10.93
C THR A 217 -32.36 2.03 11.45
N TRP A 218 -32.25 3.28 11.05
CA TRP A 218 -33.09 4.38 11.51
C TRP A 218 -33.44 5.31 10.37
N LYS A 219 -34.55 6.01 10.52
CA LYS A 219 -34.89 7.16 9.70
C LYS A 219 -34.46 8.42 10.41
N VAL A 220 -33.73 9.29 9.72
CA VAL A 220 -33.20 10.53 10.28
C VAL A 220 -33.61 11.70 9.41
N LYS A 221 -33.96 12.81 10.07
CA LYS A 221 -34.26 14.06 9.39
C LYS A 221 -32.98 14.87 9.23
N LEU A 222 -32.64 15.19 7.99
CA LEU A 222 -31.52 16.06 7.65
C LEU A 222 -31.86 17.53 7.93
N VAL A 223 -30.82 18.38 7.98
CA VAL A 223 -30.96 19.83 8.14
C VAL A 223 -31.76 20.46 6.98
N ASP A 224 -31.68 19.89 5.77
CA ASP A 224 -32.49 20.33 4.62
C ASP A 224 -33.96 19.89 4.68
N GLY A 225 -34.36 19.20 5.76
CA GLY A 225 -35.71 18.74 6.02
C GLY A 225 -36.06 17.38 5.42
N LYS A 226 -35.20 16.78 4.58
CA LYS A 226 -35.43 15.44 4.02
C LYS A 226 -35.27 14.36 5.08
N GLU A 227 -36.12 13.35 5.01
CA GLU A 227 -35.96 12.13 5.80
C GLU A 227 -35.18 11.10 4.97
N VAL A 228 -34.08 10.58 5.52
CA VAL A 228 -33.26 9.56 4.89
C VAL A 228 -33.09 8.36 5.81
N GLU A 229 -32.94 7.18 5.22
CA GLU A 229 -32.59 5.99 5.97
C GLU A 229 -31.08 5.90 6.16
N VAL A 230 -30.68 5.58 7.39
CA VAL A 230 -29.29 5.35 7.77
C VAL A 230 -29.18 4.03 8.50
N ALA A 231 -28.08 3.32 8.29
CA ALA A 231 -27.78 2.10 9.02
C ALA A 231 -26.34 2.15 9.53
N THR A 232 -26.06 1.41 10.60
CA THR A 232 -24.66 1.17 10.97
C THR A 232 -23.98 0.40 9.84
N LEU A 233 -22.69 0.67 9.63
CA LEU A 233 -21.92 -0.07 8.65
C LEU A 233 -21.92 -1.59 8.93
N TRP A 234 -21.92 -1.98 10.21
CA TRP A 234 -22.11 -3.37 10.62
C TRP A 234 -23.39 -4.00 10.05
N THR A 235 -24.54 -3.33 10.18
CA THR A 235 -25.82 -3.85 9.65
C THR A 235 -25.79 -3.95 8.12
N LEU A 236 -25.13 -3.01 7.45
CA LEU A 236 -24.92 -3.10 6.01
C LEU A 236 -24.00 -4.28 5.65
N TYR A 237 -22.95 -4.54 6.43
CA TYR A 237 -22.06 -5.68 6.24
C TYR A 237 -22.76 -7.02 6.50
N GLN A 238 -23.68 -7.10 7.47
CA GLN A 238 -24.52 -8.30 7.65
C GLN A 238 -25.39 -8.60 6.41
N THR A 239 -25.79 -7.56 5.66
CA THR A 239 -26.47 -7.76 4.37
C THR A 239 -25.48 -8.17 3.29
N HIS A 240 -24.32 -7.53 3.25
CA HIS A 240 -23.26 -7.79 2.28
C HIS A 240 -22.74 -9.23 2.33
N LEU A 241 -22.46 -9.73 3.54
CA LEU A 241 -21.87 -11.05 3.76
C LEU A 241 -22.83 -12.21 3.44
N LYS A 242 -24.12 -11.94 3.17
CA LYS A 242 -25.08 -12.97 2.71
C LYS A 242 -24.65 -13.64 1.41
N ASP A 243 -23.92 -12.92 0.55
CA ASP A 243 -23.38 -13.45 -0.70
C ASP A 243 -22.22 -14.44 -0.52
N TYR A 244 -21.67 -14.57 0.69
CA TYR A 244 -20.45 -15.33 0.99
C TYR A 244 -20.68 -16.43 2.04
N ASP A 245 -21.72 -17.27 1.85
CA ASP A 245 -21.87 -18.48 2.68
C ASP A 245 -20.78 -19.52 2.37
N LEU A 246 -20.61 -20.49 3.27
CA LEU A 246 -19.58 -21.52 3.16
C LEU A 246 -19.64 -22.29 1.82
N ASP A 247 -20.85 -22.56 1.32
CA ASP A 247 -21.04 -23.27 0.06
C ASP A 247 -20.61 -22.44 -1.13
N THR A 248 -21.06 -21.19 -1.19
CA THR A 248 -20.72 -20.21 -2.21
C THR A 248 -19.22 -19.92 -2.21
N VAL A 249 -18.62 -19.72 -1.04
CA VAL A 249 -17.19 -19.44 -0.92
C VAL A 249 -16.37 -20.64 -1.38
N ALA A 250 -16.74 -21.87 -1.02
CA ALA A 250 -16.08 -23.07 -1.52
C ALA A 250 -16.25 -23.23 -3.04
N GLU A 251 -17.41 -22.90 -3.61
CA GLU A 251 -17.61 -22.88 -5.07
C GLU A 251 -16.74 -21.81 -5.77
N ILE A 252 -16.63 -20.60 -5.21
CA ILE A 252 -15.83 -19.52 -5.78
C ILE A 252 -14.34 -19.86 -5.72
N THR A 253 -13.88 -20.28 -4.54
CA THR A 253 -12.46 -20.45 -4.21
C THR A 253 -11.92 -21.82 -4.57
N HIS A 254 -12.78 -22.80 -4.77
CA HIS A 254 -12.44 -24.23 -4.81
C HIS A 254 -11.75 -24.74 -3.52
N ALA A 255 -11.69 -23.94 -2.46
CA ALA A 255 -11.08 -24.34 -1.21
C ALA A 255 -12.00 -25.33 -0.45
N PRO A 256 -11.43 -26.32 0.25
CA PRO A 256 -12.23 -27.26 1.01
C PRO A 256 -12.98 -26.59 2.16
N LYS A 257 -14.28 -26.89 2.30
CA LYS A 257 -15.19 -26.25 3.27
C LYS A 257 -14.69 -26.41 4.71
N GLU A 258 -14.19 -27.58 5.05
CA GLU A 258 -13.64 -27.90 6.36
C GLU A 258 -12.44 -27.03 6.72
N MET A 259 -11.60 -26.68 5.74
CA MET A 259 -10.45 -25.82 5.95
C MET A 259 -10.85 -24.35 6.13
N ILE A 260 -11.85 -23.87 5.37
CA ILE A 260 -12.43 -22.53 5.56
C ILE A 260 -13.02 -22.41 6.97
N LEU A 261 -13.78 -23.41 7.41
CA LEU A 261 -14.37 -23.44 8.75
C LEU A 261 -13.29 -23.51 9.84
N GLN A 262 -12.26 -24.34 9.65
CA GLN A 262 -11.15 -24.47 10.58
C GLN A 262 -10.38 -23.15 10.71
N LEU A 263 -10.10 -22.46 9.60
CA LEU A 263 -9.46 -21.14 9.58
C LEU A 263 -10.27 -20.11 10.36
N ALA A 264 -11.58 -20.02 10.11
CA ALA A 264 -12.45 -19.09 10.84
C ALA A 264 -12.49 -19.38 12.35
N ARG A 265 -12.52 -20.66 12.73
CA ARG A 265 -12.49 -21.07 14.14
C ARG A 265 -11.14 -20.76 14.79
N ASP A 266 -10.04 -21.07 14.12
CA ASP A 266 -8.69 -20.80 14.62
C ASP A 266 -8.51 -19.30 14.84
N ILE A 267 -8.87 -18.45 13.87
CA ILE A 267 -8.82 -16.98 14.04
C ILE A 267 -9.78 -16.52 15.14
N GLY A 268 -10.97 -17.10 15.24
CA GLY A 268 -11.96 -16.73 16.25
C GLY A 268 -11.50 -17.03 17.69
N THR A 269 -10.73 -18.10 17.89
CA THR A 269 -10.46 -18.68 19.22
C THR A 269 -9.00 -18.60 19.68
N MET A 270 -8.04 -18.38 18.77
CA MET A 270 -6.61 -18.28 19.10
C MET A 270 -6.17 -16.82 19.23
N ARG A 271 -5.27 -16.51 20.17
CA ARG A 271 -4.67 -15.17 20.33
C ARG A 271 -3.23 -15.29 20.84
N PRO A 272 -2.24 -14.54 20.30
CA PRO A 272 -2.34 -13.63 19.15
C PRO A 272 -2.38 -14.33 17.79
N VAL A 273 -2.99 -13.67 16.79
CA VAL A 273 -3.05 -14.11 15.38
C VAL A 273 -2.25 -13.14 14.51
N ALA A 274 -1.38 -13.64 13.64
CA ALA A 274 -0.66 -12.86 12.64
C ALA A 274 -1.05 -13.32 11.23
N ILE A 275 -1.48 -12.38 10.39
CA ILE A 275 -1.74 -12.62 8.96
C ILE A 275 -0.64 -11.91 8.16
N HIS A 276 0.16 -12.70 7.44
CA HIS A 276 1.21 -12.22 6.57
C HIS A 276 0.75 -12.30 5.12
N GLN A 277 0.51 -11.14 4.54
CA GLN A 277 0.19 -11.01 3.12
C GLN A 277 1.46 -10.86 2.30
N GLY A 278 1.48 -11.51 1.15
CA GLY A 278 2.61 -11.49 0.25
C GLY A 278 2.30 -11.03 -1.16
N GLU A 279 3.33 -11.19 -1.96
CA GLU A 279 3.35 -10.91 -3.38
C GLU A 279 2.31 -11.76 -4.13
N GLY A 280 1.96 -12.94 -3.61
CA GLY A 280 0.92 -13.83 -4.17
C GLY A 280 -0.51 -13.30 -4.05
N ILE A 281 -0.76 -12.29 -3.22
CA ILE A 281 -2.05 -11.57 -3.11
C ILE A 281 -1.94 -10.13 -3.62
N ASN A 282 -0.77 -9.49 -3.48
CA ASN A 282 -0.56 -8.10 -3.91
C ASN A 282 -0.43 -7.94 -5.43
N HIS A 283 0.06 -8.95 -6.17
CA HIS A 283 0.33 -8.86 -7.61
C HIS A 283 -0.87 -9.15 -8.50
N TRP A 284 -2.06 -8.85 -8.02
CA TRP A 284 -3.29 -9.05 -8.76
C TRP A 284 -4.05 -7.75 -8.94
N PHE A 285 -4.83 -7.68 -10.03
CA PHE A 285 -5.59 -6.48 -10.37
C PHE A 285 -6.56 -6.04 -9.25
N HIS A 286 -7.18 -7.00 -8.54
CA HIS A 286 -8.09 -6.74 -7.42
C HIS A 286 -7.41 -6.88 -6.03
N ALA A 287 -6.08 -6.72 -5.96
CA ALA A 287 -5.33 -6.83 -4.71
C ALA A 287 -5.83 -5.89 -3.60
N THR A 288 -6.36 -4.71 -3.96
CA THR A 288 -6.96 -3.78 -3.00
C THR A 288 -8.04 -4.47 -2.16
N GLU A 289 -8.97 -5.18 -2.82
CA GLU A 289 -10.08 -5.85 -2.16
C GLU A 289 -9.61 -7.07 -1.37
N MET A 290 -8.70 -7.86 -1.93
CA MET A 290 -8.14 -9.04 -1.25
C MET A 290 -7.35 -8.64 0.01
N ASN A 291 -6.55 -7.57 -0.08
CA ASN A 291 -5.82 -7.03 1.05
C ASN A 291 -6.75 -6.55 2.16
N ARG A 292 -7.75 -5.73 1.80
CA ARG A 292 -8.76 -5.22 2.73
C ARG A 292 -9.56 -6.36 3.37
N ALA A 293 -9.90 -7.40 2.61
CA ALA A 293 -10.68 -8.54 3.12
C ALA A 293 -9.95 -9.28 4.24
N ALA A 294 -8.64 -9.50 4.13
CA ALA A 294 -7.88 -10.17 5.20
C ALA A 294 -7.74 -9.31 6.48
N TYR A 295 -7.96 -7.99 6.39
CA TYR A 295 -8.05 -7.14 7.59
C TYR A 295 -9.35 -7.35 8.37
N LEU A 296 -10.44 -7.80 7.73
CA LEU A 296 -11.75 -7.93 8.41
C LEU A 296 -11.69 -8.86 9.63
N PRO A 297 -11.11 -10.08 9.57
CA PRO A 297 -10.99 -10.94 10.76
C PRO A 297 -10.14 -10.32 11.88
N VAL A 298 -9.07 -9.58 11.55
CA VAL A 298 -8.24 -8.92 12.58
C VAL A 298 -8.91 -7.68 13.17
N MET A 299 -9.70 -6.95 12.38
CA MET A 299 -10.58 -5.88 12.86
C MET A 299 -11.65 -6.39 13.84
N LEU A 300 -12.16 -7.61 13.61
CA LEU A 300 -13.13 -8.25 14.51
C LEU A 300 -12.49 -8.77 15.80
N THR A 301 -11.20 -9.10 15.80
CA THR A 301 -10.56 -9.78 16.93
C THR A 301 -9.61 -8.91 17.74
N GLY A 302 -9.31 -7.69 17.26
CA GLY A 302 -8.36 -6.77 17.89
C GLY A 302 -6.89 -7.18 17.73
N ASN A 303 -6.57 -8.17 16.88
CA ASN A 303 -5.19 -8.57 16.58
C ASN A 303 -4.60 -7.65 15.52
N ILE A 304 -4.33 -6.39 15.87
CA ILE A 304 -3.94 -5.38 14.87
C ILE A 304 -2.53 -4.93 15.17
N GLY A 305 -1.65 -5.05 14.20
CA GLY A 305 -0.32 -4.48 14.32
C GLY A 305 0.29 -4.22 12.97
N THR A 306 0.22 -3.00 12.47
CA THR A 306 1.03 -2.53 11.33
C THR A 306 1.38 -0.99 11.39
N GLY A 307 2.56 -0.48 10.94
CA GLY A 307 3.05 0.92 11.23
C GLY A 307 4.13 1.54 10.29
N PRO A 308 4.42 2.86 10.36
CA PRO A 308 4.99 3.63 9.22
C PRO A 308 6.54 3.66 9.09
N GLY A 309 7.04 3.88 7.86
CA GLY A 309 8.46 4.00 7.46
C GLY A 309 8.88 5.35 6.82
N PHE A 310 10.14 5.47 6.43
CA PHE A 310 10.97 6.70 6.34
C PHE A 310 11.12 7.37 4.95
N LYS A 311 11.07 8.72 4.87
CA LYS A 311 11.54 9.57 3.74
C LYS A 311 12.06 10.94 4.25
N GLY A 312 13.37 11.10 4.47
CA GLY A 312 13.94 12.31 5.11
C GLY A 312 14.86 13.21 4.27
N TRP A 313 15.50 12.72 3.19
CA TRP A 313 16.61 13.46 2.55
C TRP A 313 16.47 13.68 1.04
N VAL A 314 15.69 12.86 0.33
CA VAL A 314 15.59 12.88 -1.16
C VAL A 314 14.78 14.07 -1.70
N ALA A 315 14.28 14.96 -0.84
CA ALA A 315 13.36 16.04 -1.21
C ALA A 315 13.92 17.45 -0.96
N GLU A 316 15.23 17.61 -0.72
CA GLU A 316 15.86 18.92 -0.55
C GLU A 316 15.62 19.83 -1.77
N ASP A 317 15.28 21.09 -1.52
CA ASP A 317 14.97 22.08 -2.56
C ASP A 317 16.25 22.46 -3.33
N PRO A 318 16.40 22.11 -4.63
CA PRO A 318 17.58 22.45 -5.41
C PRO A 318 17.74 23.95 -5.67
N PHE A 319 16.73 24.78 -5.38
CA PHE A 319 16.80 26.24 -5.45
C PHE A 319 17.23 26.86 -4.11
N GLN A 320 17.23 26.10 -3.01
CA GLN A 320 17.70 26.52 -1.68
C GLN A 320 18.52 25.41 -0.98
N PRO A 321 19.58 24.87 -1.63
CA PRO A 321 20.36 23.79 -1.03
C PRO A 321 21.10 24.27 0.23
N ALA A 322 21.08 23.46 1.29
CA ALA A 322 21.85 23.68 2.49
C ALA A 322 23.32 23.34 2.23
N LEU A 323 24.11 24.33 1.79
CA LEU A 323 25.54 24.15 1.50
C LEU A 323 26.45 24.29 2.73
N ASP A 324 25.89 24.67 3.88
CA ASP A 324 26.61 24.71 5.15
C ASP A 324 26.55 23.33 5.85
N PRO A 325 27.69 22.63 6.02
CA PRO A 325 27.73 21.31 6.67
C PRO A 325 27.19 21.32 8.11
N ALA A 326 27.18 22.46 8.80
CA ALA A 326 26.66 22.59 10.16
C ALA A 326 25.13 22.75 10.23
N THR A 327 24.44 22.84 9.09
CA THR A 327 22.98 22.99 9.05
C THR A 327 22.31 21.75 9.66
N PRO A 328 21.55 21.89 10.76
CA PRO A 328 20.83 20.76 11.36
C PRO A 328 19.75 20.24 10.40
N GLY A 329 19.35 18.97 10.51
CA GLY A 329 18.36 18.36 9.61
C GLY A 329 17.06 19.18 9.42
N LYS A 330 16.54 19.80 10.50
CA LYS A 330 15.36 20.70 10.44
C LYS A 330 15.57 22.00 9.66
N GLY A 331 16.82 22.39 9.42
CA GLY A 331 17.19 23.55 8.63
C GLY A 331 17.19 23.29 7.12
N VAL A 332 17.14 22.01 6.70
CA VAL A 332 17.04 21.63 5.28
C VAL A 332 15.66 22.01 4.75
N LYS A 333 15.64 22.83 3.68
CA LYS A 333 14.40 23.19 2.98
C LYS A 333 14.03 22.07 2.03
N THR A 334 12.82 21.54 2.12
CA THR A 334 12.33 20.50 1.22
C THR A 334 11.26 21.05 0.28
N HIS A 335 11.40 20.75 -1.01
CA HIS A 335 10.39 21.06 -2.02
C HIS A 335 10.51 20.07 -3.17
N ALA A 336 9.47 19.25 -3.39
CA ALA A 336 9.45 18.28 -4.48
C ALA A 336 9.01 18.94 -5.80
N TYR A 337 9.93 19.03 -6.77
CA TYR A 337 9.64 19.51 -8.14
C TYR A 337 9.33 18.37 -9.13
N THR A 338 9.64 17.13 -8.75
CA THR A 338 9.30 15.94 -9.50
C THR A 338 7.90 15.49 -9.14
N LYS A 339 7.24 14.83 -10.09
CA LYS A 339 6.02 14.07 -9.83
C LYS A 339 6.34 12.60 -10.01
N ASP A 340 5.90 11.78 -9.08
CA ASP A 340 6.01 10.33 -9.21
C ASP A 340 5.03 9.85 -10.30
N GLU A 341 5.47 8.89 -11.10
CA GLU A 341 4.71 8.17 -12.11
C GLU A 341 4.80 6.67 -11.84
N GLU A 342 3.78 5.92 -12.24
CA GLU A 342 3.77 4.46 -12.24
C GLU A 342 4.39 3.94 -13.56
N PRO A 343 5.60 3.35 -13.55
CA PRO A 343 6.21 2.77 -14.75
C PRO A 343 5.36 1.71 -15.44
N ALA A 344 4.43 1.06 -14.74
CA ALA A 344 3.54 0.08 -15.36
C ALA A 344 2.68 0.68 -16.48
N TYR A 345 2.44 2.00 -16.51
CA TYR A 345 1.76 2.62 -17.64
C TYR A 345 2.57 2.52 -18.95
N TRP A 346 3.90 2.47 -18.86
CA TRP A 346 4.77 2.31 -20.03
C TRP A 346 4.71 0.87 -20.58
N ASN A 347 4.30 -0.10 -19.75
CA ASN A 347 3.97 -1.44 -20.24
C ASN A 347 2.72 -1.45 -21.12
N HIS A 348 1.92 -0.38 -21.05
CA HIS A 348 0.65 -0.24 -21.76
C HIS A 348 0.76 0.58 -23.06
N GLY A 349 1.99 0.78 -23.55
CA GLY A 349 2.26 1.63 -24.70
C GLY A 349 2.42 3.10 -24.32
N ASP A 350 2.18 3.97 -25.30
CA ASP A 350 2.40 5.42 -25.22
C ASP A 350 1.13 6.24 -24.94
N LEU A 351 -0.01 5.57 -24.73
CA LEU A 351 -1.33 6.21 -24.63
C LEU A 351 -1.98 5.98 -23.27
N ALA A 352 -2.60 7.04 -22.75
CA ALA A 352 -3.51 6.97 -21.61
C ALA A 352 -4.76 6.13 -21.93
N LEU A 353 -5.28 5.39 -20.94
CA LEU A 353 -6.55 4.67 -21.09
C LEU A 353 -7.70 5.67 -21.13
N ILE A 354 -8.20 5.97 -22.33
CA ILE A 354 -9.25 6.97 -22.54
C ILE A 354 -10.43 6.33 -23.27
N LEU A 355 -11.60 6.32 -22.63
CA LEU A 355 -12.84 5.83 -23.23
C LEU A 355 -13.94 6.89 -23.20
N ASN A 356 -14.90 6.76 -24.12
CA ASN A 356 -16.14 7.52 -24.07
C ASN A 356 -17.18 6.72 -23.27
N THR A 357 -17.64 7.29 -22.17
CA THR A 357 -18.67 6.69 -21.31
C THR A 357 -20.03 7.36 -21.56
N PRO A 358 -21.16 6.64 -21.41
CA PRO A 358 -22.49 7.22 -21.59
C PRO A 358 -22.76 8.43 -20.68
N LYS A 359 -22.26 8.39 -19.44
CA LYS A 359 -22.53 9.42 -18.42
C LYS A 359 -21.51 10.55 -18.40
N PHE A 360 -20.23 10.26 -18.57
CA PHE A 360 -19.15 11.25 -18.41
C PHE A 360 -18.52 11.69 -19.73
N GLY A 361 -18.93 11.12 -20.87
CA GLY A 361 -18.26 11.35 -22.14
C GLY A 361 -16.81 10.83 -22.10
N ARG A 362 -15.89 11.56 -22.72
CA ARG A 362 -14.46 11.20 -22.81
C ARG A 362 -13.79 11.30 -21.42
N ARG A 363 -13.39 10.16 -20.85
CA ARG A 363 -12.72 10.06 -19.54
C ARG A 363 -11.36 9.37 -19.67
N ASN A 364 -10.37 9.86 -18.91
CA ASN A 364 -9.07 9.23 -18.75
C ASN A 364 -9.03 8.42 -17.45
N PHE A 365 -8.85 7.11 -17.56
CA PHE A 365 -8.80 6.16 -16.44
C PHE A 365 -7.39 5.88 -15.93
N THR A 366 -6.35 6.25 -16.68
CA THR A 366 -4.95 6.23 -16.20
C THR A 366 -4.59 7.42 -15.30
N GLY A 367 -5.52 8.37 -15.11
CA GLY A 367 -5.31 9.56 -14.29
C GLY A 367 -4.41 10.61 -14.94
N GLU A 368 -4.05 11.64 -14.17
CA GLU A 368 -3.31 12.82 -14.66
C GLU A 368 -1.78 12.69 -14.58
N THR A 369 -1.28 11.59 -14.00
CA THR A 369 0.14 11.46 -13.67
C THR A 369 0.98 10.84 -14.77
N HIS A 370 0.38 10.05 -15.66
CA HIS A 370 1.07 9.38 -16.78
C HIS A 370 1.70 10.38 -17.76
N MET A 371 2.96 10.14 -18.13
CA MET A 371 3.70 10.87 -19.15
C MET A 371 3.72 10.05 -20.45
N PRO A 372 2.89 10.40 -21.45
CA PRO A 372 2.95 9.72 -22.74
C PRO A 372 4.25 10.04 -23.47
N THR A 373 4.74 9.12 -24.31
CA THR A 373 5.87 9.41 -25.21
C THR A 373 5.43 10.33 -26.36
N PRO A 374 6.34 11.13 -26.98
CA PRO A 374 7.81 11.05 -26.92
C PRO A 374 8.45 11.60 -25.64
N THR A 375 9.43 10.86 -25.11
CA THR A 375 10.25 11.25 -23.94
C THR A 375 11.69 11.52 -24.36
N LYS A 376 12.32 12.56 -23.82
CA LYS A 376 13.66 12.99 -24.26
C LYS A 376 14.80 12.19 -23.65
N ALA A 377 14.72 11.90 -22.35
CA ALA A 377 15.77 11.16 -21.66
C ALA A 377 15.17 10.33 -20.54
N ASN A 378 15.66 9.11 -20.41
CA ASN A 378 15.41 8.20 -19.31
C ASN A 378 16.74 7.78 -18.70
N ILE A 379 16.91 7.99 -17.39
CA ILE A 379 18.14 7.65 -16.66
C ILE A 379 17.71 6.87 -15.42
N PHE A 380 18.19 5.64 -15.27
CA PHE A 380 17.91 4.80 -14.11
C PHE A 380 19.15 4.07 -13.61
N SER A 381 19.19 3.85 -12.30
CA SER A 381 20.16 3.00 -11.60
C SER A 381 19.40 2.01 -10.71
N ASN A 382 20.06 0.92 -10.28
CA ASN A 382 19.54 -0.02 -9.28
C ASN A 382 18.17 -0.61 -9.71
N ALA A 383 18.00 -0.80 -11.01
CA ALA A 383 16.76 -1.30 -11.58
C ALA A 383 17.02 -1.98 -12.93
N ASN A 384 16.74 -3.27 -13.00
CA ASN A 384 16.64 -3.98 -14.27
C ASN A 384 15.22 -3.83 -14.84
N LEU A 385 14.94 -2.64 -15.39
CA LEU A 385 13.65 -2.20 -15.92
C LEU A 385 13.01 -3.20 -16.89
N ILE A 386 13.74 -3.61 -17.94
CA ILE A 386 13.23 -4.50 -19.00
C ILE A 386 12.92 -5.89 -18.46
N ASN A 387 13.79 -6.45 -17.62
CA ASN A 387 13.60 -7.79 -17.07
C ASN A 387 12.44 -7.86 -16.04
N ASN A 388 12.09 -6.73 -15.43
CA ASN A 388 11.00 -6.59 -14.46
C ASN A 388 9.71 -5.97 -15.04
N ALA A 389 9.74 -5.56 -16.32
CA ALA A 389 8.58 -5.03 -17.01
C ALA A 389 7.53 -6.14 -17.23
N LYS A 390 6.27 -5.87 -16.84
CA LYS A 390 5.18 -6.85 -16.88
C LYS A 390 4.80 -7.20 -18.32
N TRP A 391 5.04 -6.25 -19.23
CA TRP A 391 4.87 -6.41 -20.67
C TRP A 391 6.10 -5.85 -21.40
N ALA A 392 7.26 -6.46 -21.17
CA ALA A 392 8.55 -6.02 -21.73
C ALA A 392 8.52 -5.85 -23.26
N TYR A 393 7.78 -6.71 -23.97
CA TYR A 393 7.64 -6.60 -25.43
C TYR A 393 7.05 -5.26 -25.85
N GLY A 394 5.97 -4.79 -25.20
CA GLY A 394 5.36 -3.50 -25.55
C GLY A 394 6.25 -2.33 -25.20
N VAL A 395 6.99 -2.40 -24.09
CA VAL A 395 8.01 -1.38 -23.75
C VAL A 395 9.06 -1.31 -24.87
N ILE A 396 9.66 -2.43 -25.25
CA ILE A 396 10.72 -2.50 -26.27
C ILE A 396 10.22 -2.06 -27.65
N LYS A 397 9.01 -2.46 -28.03
CA LYS A 397 8.50 -2.23 -29.40
C LYS A 397 7.79 -0.90 -29.59
N ASN A 398 7.06 -0.41 -28.59
CA ASN A 398 6.17 0.72 -28.74
C ASN A 398 6.60 1.95 -27.94
N VAL A 399 7.44 1.77 -26.91
CA VAL A 399 7.80 2.87 -26.00
C VAL A 399 9.25 3.29 -26.16
N ASN A 400 10.20 2.37 -26.02
CA ASN A 400 11.64 2.66 -26.16
C ASN A 400 12.00 3.37 -27.49
N PRO A 401 11.43 3.01 -28.66
CA PRO A 401 11.75 3.71 -29.91
C PRO A 401 11.33 5.19 -29.92
N ASN A 402 10.45 5.60 -29.01
CA ASN A 402 10.00 6.99 -28.84
C ASN A 402 10.75 7.71 -27.70
N VAL A 403 11.75 7.06 -27.10
CA VAL A 403 12.66 7.68 -26.12
C VAL A 403 13.96 8.05 -26.82
N GLU A 404 14.35 9.32 -26.78
CA GLU A 404 15.54 9.78 -27.54
C GLU A 404 16.87 9.37 -26.92
N MET A 405 16.89 9.09 -25.61
CA MET A 405 18.09 8.62 -24.91
C MET A 405 17.72 7.80 -23.67
N ILE A 406 18.25 6.58 -23.59
CA ILE A 406 18.12 5.67 -22.45
C ILE A 406 19.52 5.43 -21.85
N VAL A 407 19.67 5.76 -20.57
CA VAL A 407 20.92 5.57 -19.81
C VAL A 407 20.66 4.62 -18.65
N ALA A 408 21.40 3.51 -18.63
CA ALA A 408 21.35 2.51 -17.55
C ALA A 408 22.65 2.55 -16.74
N ILE A 409 22.53 2.64 -15.42
CA ILE A 409 23.63 2.56 -14.47
C ILE A 409 23.52 1.22 -13.74
N ASP A 410 24.53 0.37 -13.86
CA ASP A 410 24.48 -0.99 -13.33
C ASP A 410 25.88 -1.55 -13.08
N ILE A 411 25.96 -2.60 -12.26
CA ILE A 411 27.20 -3.32 -11.94
C ILE A 411 27.48 -4.45 -12.96
N GLN A 412 26.46 -4.85 -13.74
CA GLN A 412 26.59 -5.94 -14.72
C GLN A 412 25.72 -5.71 -15.96
N MET A 413 25.99 -6.46 -17.03
CA MET A 413 25.25 -6.38 -18.31
C MET A 413 23.85 -6.99 -18.19
N THR A 414 22.87 -6.19 -17.79
CA THR A 414 21.46 -6.60 -17.70
C THR A 414 20.74 -6.44 -19.04
N ALA A 415 19.58 -7.10 -19.20
CA ALA A 415 18.70 -6.88 -20.36
C ALA A 415 18.35 -5.39 -20.52
N SER A 416 18.23 -4.63 -19.43
CA SER A 416 17.97 -3.19 -19.52
C SER A 416 19.12 -2.42 -20.16
N ILE A 417 20.37 -2.84 -19.96
CA ILE A 417 21.53 -2.27 -20.62
C ILE A 417 21.58 -2.64 -22.10
N GLU A 418 21.21 -3.87 -22.47
CA GLU A 418 21.17 -4.30 -23.88
C GLU A 418 20.23 -3.43 -24.74
N TYR A 419 19.20 -2.83 -24.12
CA TYR A 419 18.26 -1.91 -24.76
C TYR A 419 18.50 -0.43 -24.40
N ALA A 420 19.61 -0.10 -23.75
CA ALA A 420 20.00 1.29 -23.45
C ALA A 420 20.94 1.85 -24.52
N ASP A 421 20.94 3.17 -24.70
CA ASP A 421 21.89 3.86 -25.57
C ASP A 421 23.26 4.02 -24.89
N LEU A 422 23.25 4.18 -23.57
CA LEU A 422 24.44 4.37 -22.74
C LEU A 422 24.38 3.48 -21.49
N ALA A 423 25.51 2.85 -21.17
CA ALA A 423 25.72 2.08 -19.95
C ALA A 423 26.82 2.73 -19.12
N LEU A 424 26.57 2.96 -17.83
CA LEU A 424 27.56 3.53 -16.91
C LEU A 424 27.89 2.51 -15.80
N PRO A 425 29.17 2.14 -15.61
CA PRO A 425 29.55 1.08 -14.68
C PRO A 425 29.51 1.58 -13.22
N ALA A 426 28.60 1.02 -12.43
CA ALA A 426 28.54 1.24 -10.99
C ALA A 426 29.47 0.31 -10.22
N ASN A 427 29.94 0.74 -9.04
CA ASN A 427 30.71 -0.10 -8.13
C ASN A 427 29.84 -1.21 -7.53
N SER A 428 30.42 -2.39 -7.35
CA SER A 428 29.81 -3.41 -6.50
C SER A 428 29.87 -2.99 -5.03
N TRP A 429 29.05 -3.63 -4.20
CA TRP A 429 29.02 -3.39 -2.75
C TRP A 429 30.40 -3.51 -2.08
N LEU A 430 31.21 -4.47 -2.53
CA LEU A 430 32.55 -4.68 -1.98
C LEU A 430 33.54 -3.57 -2.39
N GLU A 431 33.24 -2.86 -3.47
CA GLU A 431 34.06 -1.82 -4.10
C GLU A 431 33.69 -0.40 -3.68
N PHE A 432 32.60 -0.22 -2.91
CA PHE A 432 32.16 1.10 -2.49
C PHE A 432 33.27 1.89 -1.79
N GLU A 433 33.58 3.07 -2.35
CA GLU A 433 34.68 3.92 -1.89
C GLU A 433 34.23 4.78 -0.69
N GLY A 434 32.95 5.20 -0.69
CA GLY A 434 32.32 5.96 0.40
C GLY A 434 31.57 5.11 1.42
N LEU A 435 31.10 5.77 2.49
CA LEU A 435 30.15 5.17 3.43
C LEU A 435 28.77 5.09 2.78
N GLU A 436 28.10 3.96 3.00
CA GLU A 436 26.71 3.70 2.65
C GLU A 436 25.89 3.38 3.89
N ILE A 437 24.58 3.64 3.84
CA ILE A 437 23.64 3.44 4.95
C ILE A 437 22.44 2.63 4.47
N THR A 438 22.08 1.58 5.21
CA THR A 438 20.95 0.71 4.90
C THR A 438 20.16 0.33 6.16
N ALA A 439 18.86 0.13 5.99
CA ALA A 439 17.95 -0.35 7.03
C ALA A 439 17.00 -1.38 6.42
N SER A 440 16.43 -2.24 7.27
CA SER A 440 15.42 -3.22 6.87
C SER A 440 14.04 -2.85 7.40
N CYS A 441 12.99 -3.22 6.67
CA CYS A 441 11.63 -3.20 7.22
C CYS A 441 11.33 -4.43 8.10
N SER A 442 12.13 -5.50 7.98
CA SER A 442 11.89 -6.80 8.63
C SER A 442 12.61 -6.94 9.99
N ASN A 443 13.54 -6.04 10.30
CA ASN A 443 14.25 -5.99 11.57
C ASN A 443 14.60 -4.53 11.93
N PRO A 444 14.87 -4.23 13.20
CA PRO A 444 15.03 -2.85 13.65
C PRO A 444 16.46 -2.32 13.54
N PHE A 445 17.32 -2.95 12.72
CA PHE A 445 18.72 -2.57 12.63
C PHE A 445 18.99 -1.62 11.47
N LEU A 446 19.77 -0.59 11.76
CA LEU A 446 20.43 0.31 10.83
C LEU A 446 21.90 -0.14 10.69
N GLN A 447 22.41 -0.16 9.47
CA GLN A 447 23.80 -0.51 9.17
C GLN A 447 24.44 0.58 8.32
N ILE A 448 25.64 1.00 8.70
CA ILE A 448 26.48 1.95 7.99
C ILE A 448 27.83 1.26 7.75
N TRP A 449 28.24 1.20 6.49
CA TRP A 449 29.37 0.37 6.08
C TRP A 449 30.05 0.96 4.84
N LYS A 450 31.20 0.42 4.45
CA LYS A 450 31.90 0.74 3.20
C LYS A 450 32.50 -0.53 2.59
N GLY A 451 32.89 -0.44 1.33
CA GLY A 451 33.63 -1.49 0.65
C GLY A 451 34.98 -1.81 1.32
N GLY A 452 35.57 -2.93 0.90
CA GLY A 452 36.85 -3.43 1.41
C GLY A 452 37.91 -3.61 0.32
N ILE A 453 37.54 -3.47 -0.95
CA ILE A 453 38.43 -3.66 -2.10
C ILE A 453 38.38 -2.42 -3.01
N PRO A 454 39.45 -2.15 -3.80
CA PRO A 454 39.41 -1.06 -4.78
C PRO A 454 38.41 -1.37 -5.92
N PRO A 455 37.82 -0.34 -6.55
CA PRO A 455 37.01 -0.50 -7.77
C PRO A 455 37.73 -1.28 -8.86
N VAL A 456 36.96 -2.08 -9.61
CA VAL A 456 37.48 -2.83 -10.75
C VAL A 456 37.26 -1.99 -12.02
N PHE A 457 38.31 -1.82 -12.83
CA PHE A 457 38.30 -0.93 -14.00
C PHE A 457 38.02 0.54 -13.61
N ASP A 458 37.15 1.22 -14.35
CA ASP A 458 36.78 2.63 -14.14
C ASP A 458 35.37 2.77 -13.52
N SER A 459 34.87 1.74 -12.84
CA SER A 459 33.58 1.79 -12.13
C SER A 459 33.61 2.82 -10.99
N ARG A 460 32.43 3.34 -10.63
CA ARG A 460 32.28 4.38 -9.60
C ARG A 460 31.04 4.16 -8.75
N ASP A 461 31.04 4.67 -7.53
CA ASP A 461 29.83 4.69 -6.69
C ASP A 461 28.68 5.42 -7.42
N ASP A 462 27.45 4.93 -7.29
CA ASP A 462 26.25 5.51 -7.93
C ASP A 462 26.13 7.03 -7.73
N LEU A 463 26.36 7.48 -6.49
CA LEU A 463 26.30 8.90 -6.14
C LEU A 463 27.33 9.73 -6.94
N MET A 464 28.51 9.18 -7.22
CA MET A 464 29.55 9.86 -8.00
C MET A 464 29.26 9.89 -9.48
N ILE A 465 28.60 8.85 -10.02
CA ILE A 465 28.12 8.85 -11.40
C ILE A 465 27.09 9.98 -11.57
N LEU A 466 26.09 10.05 -10.68
CA LEU A 466 25.08 11.12 -10.69
C LEU A 466 25.69 12.51 -10.50
N ALA A 467 26.64 12.65 -9.57
CA ALA A 467 27.36 13.91 -9.35
C ALA A 467 28.19 14.32 -10.59
N GLY A 468 28.77 13.35 -11.31
CA GLY A 468 29.48 13.57 -12.57
C GLY A 468 28.56 14.07 -13.68
N ILE A 469 27.39 13.46 -13.85
CA ILE A 469 26.36 13.91 -14.79
C ILE A 469 25.91 15.34 -14.44
N ALA A 470 25.64 15.62 -13.17
CA ALA A 470 25.22 16.94 -12.72
C ALA A 470 26.31 18.01 -12.94
N LYS A 471 27.58 17.67 -12.74
CA LYS A 471 28.70 18.54 -13.08
C LYS A 471 28.77 18.84 -14.58
N ALA A 472 28.65 17.82 -15.43
CA ALA A 472 28.62 18.02 -16.88
C ALA A 472 27.42 18.88 -17.33
N LEU A 473 26.24 18.70 -16.73
CA LEU A 473 25.07 19.55 -16.97
C LEU A 473 25.31 21.01 -16.56
N SER A 474 26.00 21.25 -15.45
CA SER A 474 26.42 22.59 -15.03
C SER A 474 27.32 23.24 -16.09
N ASP A 475 28.31 22.51 -16.61
CA ASP A 475 29.23 23.02 -17.64
C ASP A 475 28.52 23.37 -18.95
N VAL A 476 27.54 22.55 -19.37
CA VAL A 476 26.76 22.78 -20.60
C VAL A 476 25.74 23.92 -20.43
N THR A 477 25.08 24.00 -19.28
CA THR A 477 23.98 24.94 -19.05
C THR A 477 24.40 26.27 -18.40
N GLY A 478 25.59 26.33 -17.82
CA GLY A 478 26.05 27.43 -16.98
C GLY A 478 25.37 27.50 -15.59
N ASP A 479 24.50 26.54 -15.26
CA ASP A 479 23.73 26.54 -14.01
C ASP A 479 24.44 25.76 -12.91
N ARG A 480 25.17 26.49 -12.07
CA ARG A 480 26.00 25.92 -11.00
C ARG A 480 25.23 25.08 -9.98
N ARG A 481 23.91 25.26 -9.85
CA ARG A 481 23.08 24.51 -8.90
C ARG A 481 23.15 23.01 -9.10
N PHE A 482 23.35 22.53 -10.34
CA PHE A 482 23.54 21.10 -10.59
C PHE A 482 24.78 20.56 -9.88
N THR A 483 25.91 21.26 -9.95
CA THR A 483 27.13 20.88 -9.23
C THR A 483 27.00 21.10 -7.73
N ASP A 484 26.40 22.22 -7.32
CA ASP A 484 26.28 22.59 -5.91
C ASP A 484 25.40 21.59 -5.13
N TYR A 485 24.38 20.99 -5.77
CA TYR A 485 23.56 19.94 -5.17
C TYR A 485 24.38 18.72 -4.73
N PHE A 486 25.44 18.38 -5.45
CA PHE A 486 26.34 17.27 -5.13
C PHE A 486 27.66 17.71 -4.48
N LYS A 487 27.75 18.95 -3.99
CA LYS A 487 28.99 19.55 -3.44
C LYS A 487 29.75 18.62 -2.50
N PHE A 488 29.09 18.08 -1.47
CA PHE A 488 29.78 17.27 -0.48
C PHE A 488 30.20 15.90 -1.01
N ALA A 489 29.51 15.34 -2.01
CA ALA A 489 29.98 14.14 -2.70
C ALA A 489 31.26 14.44 -3.50
N LEU A 490 31.25 15.53 -4.27
CA LEU A 490 32.37 15.95 -5.11
C LEU A 490 33.61 16.39 -4.30
N GLU A 491 33.41 16.86 -3.06
CA GLU A 491 34.49 17.19 -2.12
C GLU A 491 34.96 15.99 -1.26
N GLY A 492 34.37 14.80 -1.42
CA GLY A 492 34.73 13.61 -0.64
C GLY A 492 34.26 13.63 0.81
N LYS A 493 33.18 14.37 1.11
CA LYS A 493 32.60 14.58 2.45
C LYS A 493 31.18 14.03 2.59
N ARG A 494 30.95 12.81 2.08
CA ARG A 494 29.61 12.20 1.99
C ARG A 494 28.98 11.92 3.35
N GLU A 495 29.80 11.79 4.40
CA GLU A 495 29.39 11.65 5.80
C GLU A 495 28.41 12.74 6.26
N ILE A 496 28.49 13.94 5.67
CA ILE A 496 27.56 15.03 5.94
C ILE A 496 26.13 14.65 5.53
N TYR A 497 25.97 13.98 4.38
CA TYR A 497 24.65 13.53 3.92
C TYR A 497 24.07 12.46 4.83
N ILE A 498 24.89 11.51 5.27
CA ILE A 498 24.46 10.47 6.21
C ILE A 498 24.05 11.10 7.54
N GLN A 499 24.83 12.03 8.09
CA GLN A 499 24.47 12.70 9.34
C GLN A 499 23.16 13.50 9.22
N ARG A 500 22.94 14.19 8.09
CA ARG A 500 21.66 14.88 7.83
C ARG A 500 20.49 13.91 7.73
N LEU A 501 20.69 12.76 7.09
CA LEU A 501 19.69 11.70 7.04
C LEU A 501 19.32 11.25 8.46
N LEU A 502 20.33 11.04 9.32
CA LEU A 502 20.10 10.63 10.71
C LEU A 502 19.33 11.69 11.51
N ASP A 503 19.64 12.97 11.32
CA ASP A 503 19.02 14.09 12.04
C ASP A 503 17.57 14.39 11.58
N THR A 504 17.22 14.04 10.34
CA THR A 504 15.88 14.26 9.75
C THR A 504 14.92 13.10 9.96
N CYS A 505 15.44 11.92 10.27
CA CYS A 505 14.65 10.73 10.53
C CYS A 505 14.12 10.70 11.96
N THR A 506 12.81 10.53 12.11
CA THR A 506 12.16 10.37 13.42
C THR A 506 12.74 9.20 14.22
N THR A 507 13.17 8.11 13.57
CA THR A 507 13.69 6.91 14.23
C THR A 507 15.21 6.86 14.35
N THR A 508 15.93 7.93 14.00
CA THR A 508 17.37 8.04 14.28
C THR A 508 17.77 9.41 14.81
N GLN A 509 16.81 10.32 15.01
CA GLN A 509 17.08 11.65 15.49
C GLN A 509 17.85 11.60 16.81
N GLY A 510 19.01 12.27 16.85
CA GLY A 510 19.91 12.28 18.01
C GLY A 510 21.11 11.35 17.85
N TYR A 511 21.11 10.44 16.89
CA TYR A 511 22.31 9.67 16.55
C TYR A 511 23.38 10.50 15.86
N LYS A 512 24.63 10.14 16.14
CA LYS A 512 25.82 10.68 15.49
C LYS A 512 26.52 9.57 14.71
N LEU A 513 26.88 9.88 13.47
CA LEU A 513 27.55 8.95 12.56
C LEU A 513 28.83 8.39 13.20
N ASP A 514 29.69 9.25 13.73
CA ASP A 514 30.95 8.84 14.37
C ASP A 514 30.71 7.88 15.55
N ASP A 515 29.67 8.13 16.34
CA ASP A 515 29.27 7.26 17.45
C ASP A 515 28.81 5.88 16.96
N ILE A 516 28.01 5.83 15.88
CA ILE A 516 27.58 4.56 15.26
C ILE A 516 28.80 3.80 14.71
N MET A 517 29.67 4.48 13.96
CA MET A 517 30.87 3.87 13.39
C MET A 517 31.86 3.38 14.46
N ALA A 518 31.93 4.07 15.60
CA ALA A 518 32.74 3.65 16.75
C ALA A 518 32.14 2.48 17.55
N GLY A 519 30.92 2.01 17.20
CA GLY A 519 30.26 0.91 17.90
C GLY A 519 29.65 1.30 19.24
N LYS A 520 29.29 2.58 19.44
CA LYS A 520 28.65 3.04 20.69
C LYS A 520 27.28 2.39 20.93
N TYR A 521 26.56 2.04 19.86
CA TYR A 521 25.18 1.55 19.91
C TYR A 521 25.03 0.07 19.49
N GLY A 522 26.15 -0.63 19.26
CA GLY A 522 26.16 -1.97 18.69
C GLY A 522 27.53 -2.31 18.10
N PRO A 523 27.61 -3.30 17.19
CA PRO A 523 28.81 -3.48 16.38
C PRO A 523 29.20 -2.18 15.66
N PRO A 524 30.50 -1.94 15.34
CA PRO A 524 30.91 -0.80 14.52
C PRO A 524 30.05 -0.68 13.24
N GLY A 525 29.42 0.49 13.05
CA GLY A 525 28.51 0.74 11.92
C GLY A 525 27.06 0.30 12.17
N GLY A 526 26.75 -0.38 13.26
CA GLY A 526 25.43 -0.87 13.59
C GLY A 526 24.72 -0.06 14.68
N ALA A 527 23.43 0.19 14.50
CA ALA A 527 22.57 0.78 15.53
C ALA A 527 21.14 0.24 15.45
N LEU A 528 20.41 0.27 16.57
CA LEU A 528 18.97 0.05 16.56
C LEU A 528 18.25 1.33 16.14
N MET A 529 17.30 1.25 15.21
CA MET A 529 16.38 2.36 14.96
C MET A 529 15.49 2.59 16.18
N LEU A 530 15.29 3.84 16.59
CA LEU A 530 14.55 4.31 17.77
C LEU A 530 13.03 4.17 17.58
N PHE A 531 12.52 2.95 17.70
CA PHE A 531 11.09 2.66 17.68
C PHE A 531 10.48 2.75 19.09
N ARG A 532 9.15 2.88 19.13
CA ARG A 532 8.38 2.90 20.38
C ARG A 532 8.44 1.57 21.13
N THR A 533 8.47 0.46 20.42
CA THR A 533 8.52 -0.90 20.98
C THR A 533 9.58 -1.74 20.26
N TYR A 534 10.07 -2.78 20.95
CA TYR A 534 10.92 -3.84 20.38
C TYR A 534 10.42 -5.21 20.87
N PRO A 535 9.97 -6.12 19.99
CA PRO A 535 9.79 -5.93 18.54
C PRO A 535 8.88 -4.74 18.22
N ARG A 536 9.00 -4.19 17.01
CA ARG A 536 8.08 -3.17 16.50
C ARG A 536 6.68 -3.77 16.41
N ILE A 537 5.85 -3.45 17.39
CA ILE A 537 4.42 -3.76 17.44
C ILE A 537 3.75 -2.52 16.89
N PRO A 538 3.15 -2.63 15.73
CA PRO A 538 2.71 -1.40 15.13
C PRO A 538 1.25 -1.06 15.54
N PHE A 539 0.76 0.13 15.21
CA PHE A 539 -0.45 0.74 15.78
C PHE A 539 -0.52 0.78 17.31
N TYR A 540 0.61 0.64 18.00
CA TYR A 540 0.66 0.67 19.45
C TYR A 540 -0.01 1.94 20.00
N ASP A 541 0.35 3.10 19.45
CA ASP A 541 -0.19 4.40 19.88
C ASP A 541 -1.71 4.50 19.61
N GLN A 542 -2.20 3.92 18.50
CA GLN A 542 -3.63 3.94 18.19
C GLN A 542 -4.45 3.05 19.12
N VAL A 543 -3.98 1.81 19.37
CA VAL A 543 -4.73 0.83 20.15
C VAL A 543 -4.56 1.03 21.66
N HIS A 544 -3.35 1.32 22.14
CA HIS A 544 -3.05 1.47 23.56
C HIS A 544 -3.23 2.90 24.07
N ASP A 545 -2.79 3.89 23.30
CA ASP A 545 -2.85 5.31 23.71
C ASP A 545 -4.10 6.03 23.18
N SER A 546 -4.95 5.32 22.42
CA SER A 546 -6.18 5.85 21.82
C SER A 546 -5.93 7.04 20.87
N GLU A 547 -4.78 7.05 20.19
CA GLU A 547 -4.60 7.95 19.06
C GLU A 547 -5.49 7.55 17.87
N PRO A 548 -5.97 8.52 17.07
CA PRO A 548 -6.73 8.19 15.87
C PRO A 548 -5.85 7.45 14.85
N PHE A 549 -6.40 6.47 14.12
CA PHE A 549 -5.75 5.94 12.91
C PHE A 549 -5.57 7.03 11.85
N HIS A 550 -4.69 6.81 10.87
CA HIS A 550 -4.37 7.80 9.83
C HIS A 550 -5.48 7.97 8.77
N THR A 551 -6.62 7.30 8.94
CA THR A 551 -7.82 7.52 8.13
C THR A 551 -8.56 8.79 8.55
N ASP A 552 -9.46 9.26 7.69
CA ASP A 552 -10.28 10.45 7.92
C ASP A 552 -11.29 10.28 9.08
N THR A 553 -11.72 9.05 9.39
CA THR A 553 -12.56 8.71 10.55
C THR A 553 -11.76 8.45 11.83
N GLY A 554 -10.42 8.39 11.75
CA GLY A 554 -9.56 8.01 12.87
C GLY A 554 -9.67 6.54 13.27
N ARG A 555 -10.26 5.70 12.42
CA ARG A 555 -10.58 4.28 12.68
C ARG A 555 -10.09 3.40 11.55
N LEU A 556 -10.06 2.09 11.78
CA LEU A 556 -9.90 1.11 10.71
C LEU A 556 -11.14 1.05 9.84
N HIS A 557 -10.95 1.07 8.54
CA HIS A 557 -12.00 1.13 7.54
C HIS A 557 -12.31 -0.24 6.96
N ALA A 558 -13.53 -0.72 7.18
CA ALA A 558 -14.13 -1.78 6.39
C ALA A 558 -14.84 -1.21 5.15
N TYR A 559 -15.09 0.10 5.09
CA TYR A 559 -15.87 0.75 4.03
C TYR A 559 -15.14 1.91 3.37
N ALA A 560 -15.47 2.20 2.11
CA ALA A 560 -14.92 3.32 1.35
C ALA A 560 -16.04 4.12 0.70
N ASP A 561 -16.29 5.35 1.18
CA ASP A 561 -17.34 6.24 0.66
C ASP A 561 -16.80 7.37 -0.22
N VAL A 562 -15.54 7.26 -0.65
CA VAL A 562 -15.00 8.13 -1.69
C VAL A 562 -15.72 7.89 -3.02
N PRO A 563 -15.96 8.93 -3.84
CA PRO A 563 -16.76 8.81 -5.06
C PRO A 563 -16.30 7.69 -5.99
N GLU A 564 -14.99 7.55 -6.20
CA GLU A 564 -14.42 6.51 -7.06
C GLU A 564 -14.79 5.10 -6.55
N ALA A 565 -14.64 4.81 -5.26
CA ALA A 565 -14.96 3.49 -4.71
C ALA A 565 -16.46 3.14 -4.87
N ILE A 566 -17.36 4.12 -4.67
CA ILE A 566 -18.79 3.93 -4.92
C ILE A 566 -19.05 3.66 -6.40
N GLU A 567 -18.41 4.44 -7.27
CA GLU A 567 -18.53 4.33 -8.73
C GLU A 567 -18.10 2.95 -9.25
N TYR A 568 -17.03 2.38 -8.70
CA TYR A 568 -16.59 1.03 -9.04
C TYR A 568 -17.36 -0.08 -8.30
N GLY A 569 -18.26 0.27 -7.36
CA GLY A 569 -18.96 -0.70 -6.52
C GLY A 569 -18.06 -1.42 -5.52
N GLU A 570 -16.96 -0.78 -5.12
CA GLU A 570 -15.94 -1.24 -4.16
C GLU A 570 -16.02 -0.44 -2.84
N ASN A 571 -17.18 0.17 -2.59
CA ASN A 571 -17.50 0.81 -1.32
C ASN A 571 -17.54 -0.20 -0.17
N PHE A 572 -18.09 -1.39 -0.43
CA PHE A 572 -17.86 -2.59 0.38
C PHE A 572 -16.62 -3.32 -0.13
N ILE A 573 -16.02 -4.16 0.72
CA ILE A 573 -15.01 -5.11 0.26
C ILE A 573 -15.71 -6.22 -0.51
N VAL A 574 -15.43 -6.40 -1.80
CA VAL A 574 -16.12 -7.33 -2.70
C VAL A 574 -15.18 -8.33 -3.35
N HIS A 575 -15.67 -9.54 -3.64
CA HIS A 575 -15.00 -10.42 -4.59
C HIS A 575 -15.29 -9.99 -6.02
N ARG A 576 -14.23 -9.80 -6.79
CA ARG A 576 -14.28 -9.58 -8.24
C ARG A 576 -13.54 -10.71 -8.94
N GLU A 577 -14.18 -11.31 -9.93
CA GLU A 577 -13.47 -12.24 -10.81
C GLU A 577 -12.35 -11.53 -11.56
N GLY A 578 -11.25 -12.23 -11.80
CA GLY A 578 -10.13 -11.69 -12.55
C GLY A 578 -10.51 -11.05 -13.89
N PRO A 579 -9.78 -10.03 -14.35
CA PRO A 579 -9.97 -9.47 -15.69
C PRO A 579 -9.61 -10.46 -16.81
N GLU A 580 -8.84 -11.50 -16.49
CA GLU A 580 -8.44 -12.57 -17.41
C GLU A 580 -8.37 -13.94 -16.74
N ALA A 581 -7.87 -14.01 -15.49
CA ALA A 581 -7.58 -15.24 -14.79
C ALA A 581 -8.83 -15.90 -14.15
N THR A 582 -9.86 -16.16 -14.94
CA THR A 582 -11.13 -16.77 -14.48
C THR A 582 -11.79 -17.64 -15.55
N PRO A 583 -12.48 -18.74 -15.18
CA PRO A 583 -13.33 -19.47 -16.11
C PRO A 583 -14.70 -18.78 -16.36
N TYR A 584 -15.06 -17.78 -15.56
CA TYR A 584 -16.35 -17.09 -15.57
C TYR A 584 -16.25 -15.72 -16.27
N LEU A 585 -17.34 -14.96 -16.32
CA LEU A 585 -17.33 -13.62 -16.90
C LEU A 585 -16.24 -12.74 -16.24
N PRO A 586 -15.27 -12.20 -16.99
CA PRO A 586 -14.17 -11.44 -16.41
C PRO A 586 -14.62 -10.14 -15.72
N ASN A 587 -13.89 -9.75 -14.66
CA ASN A 587 -14.07 -8.50 -13.91
C ASN A 587 -15.45 -8.33 -13.24
N VAL A 588 -16.25 -9.41 -13.12
CA VAL A 588 -17.60 -9.32 -12.53
C VAL A 588 -17.52 -9.14 -11.02
N ILE A 589 -18.29 -8.19 -10.49
CA ILE A 589 -18.50 -8.00 -9.05
C ILE A 589 -19.50 -9.04 -8.57
N VAL A 590 -19.05 -9.97 -7.74
CA VAL A 590 -19.91 -11.04 -7.20
C VAL A 590 -20.71 -10.49 -6.03
N SER A 591 -21.92 -9.99 -6.32
CA SER A 591 -22.81 -9.49 -5.28
C SER A 591 -24.29 -9.39 -5.70
N SER A 592 -25.18 -9.71 -4.76
CA SER A 592 -26.61 -9.37 -4.78
C SER A 592 -26.97 -8.15 -3.93
N ASN A 593 -26.00 -7.58 -3.21
CA ASN A 593 -26.20 -6.48 -2.27
C ASN A 593 -26.80 -5.23 -2.96
N PRO A 594 -27.93 -4.68 -2.46
CA PRO A 594 -28.55 -3.47 -3.03
C PRO A 594 -27.75 -2.19 -2.78
N TYR A 595 -26.75 -2.22 -1.89
CA TYR A 595 -25.88 -1.10 -1.55
C TYR A 595 -24.54 -1.12 -2.28
N VAL A 596 -24.31 -2.12 -3.14
CA VAL A 596 -23.24 -2.12 -4.15
C VAL A 596 -23.87 -1.65 -5.46
N ARG A 597 -23.58 -0.41 -5.88
CA ARG A 597 -24.23 0.26 -7.03
C ARG A 597 -23.17 0.83 -7.98
N PRO A 598 -22.38 -0.03 -8.64
CA PRO A 598 -21.37 0.45 -9.57
C PRO A 598 -22.01 1.20 -10.75
N GLU A 599 -21.26 2.13 -11.31
CA GLU A 599 -21.61 2.85 -12.52
C GLU A 599 -21.36 1.99 -13.75
N ASP A 600 -22.32 2.01 -14.69
CA ASP A 600 -22.19 1.34 -15.97
C ASP A 600 -21.53 2.27 -17.00
N TYR A 601 -20.30 1.94 -17.39
CA TYR A 601 -19.56 2.69 -18.41
C TYR A 601 -19.95 2.38 -19.85
N GLY A 602 -21.01 1.58 -20.08
CA GLY A 602 -21.48 1.20 -21.41
C GLY A 602 -20.61 0.15 -22.10
N ILE A 603 -19.79 -0.58 -21.34
CA ILE A 603 -18.88 -1.60 -21.87
C ILE A 603 -19.58 -2.96 -21.85
N PRO A 604 -19.77 -3.63 -23.00
CA PRO A 604 -20.54 -4.86 -23.05
C PRO A 604 -19.81 -6.03 -22.36
N PRO A 605 -20.55 -7.04 -21.83
CA PRO A 605 -19.98 -8.28 -21.31
C PRO A 605 -19.09 -9.04 -22.31
N THR A 606 -19.33 -8.84 -23.61
CA THR A 606 -18.59 -9.45 -24.72
C THR A 606 -17.31 -8.70 -25.12
N ALA A 607 -16.95 -7.61 -24.44
CA ALA A 607 -15.73 -6.86 -24.73
C ALA A 607 -14.47 -7.74 -24.62
N GLU A 608 -13.75 -7.88 -25.74
CA GLU A 608 -12.53 -8.70 -25.84
C GLU A 608 -11.24 -7.88 -25.67
N HIS A 609 -11.29 -6.55 -25.57
CA HIS A 609 -10.11 -5.76 -25.25
C HIS A 609 -9.84 -5.76 -23.73
N TRP A 610 -8.60 -5.97 -23.30
CA TRP A 610 -8.25 -6.05 -21.87
C TRP A 610 -8.57 -4.76 -21.12
N ASP A 611 -8.35 -3.59 -21.73
CA ASP A 611 -8.68 -2.30 -21.11
C ASP A 611 -10.15 -2.11 -20.82
N GLU A 612 -10.99 -2.55 -21.75
CA GLU A 612 -12.43 -2.49 -21.57
C GLU A 612 -12.84 -3.44 -20.45
N ARG A 613 -12.26 -4.64 -20.39
CA ARG A 613 -12.54 -5.61 -19.34
C ARG A 613 -12.14 -5.12 -17.95
N THR A 614 -10.98 -4.49 -17.79
CA THR A 614 -10.44 -4.07 -16.48
C THR A 614 -11.26 -2.96 -15.83
N ILE A 615 -11.85 -2.06 -16.63
CA ILE A 615 -12.67 -0.95 -16.09
C ILE A 615 -14.17 -1.24 -16.10
N ARG A 616 -14.62 -2.28 -16.81
CA ARG A 616 -16.04 -2.63 -16.90
C ARG A 616 -16.57 -3.03 -15.52
N ASN A 617 -17.61 -2.33 -15.07
CA ASN A 617 -18.33 -2.73 -13.86
C ASN A 617 -19.59 -3.51 -14.22
N VAL A 618 -19.62 -4.80 -13.90
CA VAL A 618 -20.83 -5.63 -13.97
C VAL A 618 -21.07 -6.25 -12.60
N LYS A 619 -22.23 -6.01 -12.01
CA LYS A 619 -22.64 -6.64 -10.75
C LYS A 619 -23.54 -7.83 -11.01
N MET A 620 -23.23 -8.98 -10.43
CA MET A 620 -23.98 -10.20 -10.62
C MET A 620 -23.89 -11.12 -9.38
N PRO A 621 -24.98 -11.74 -8.91
CA PRO A 621 -24.90 -12.73 -7.83
C PRO A 621 -24.19 -14.00 -8.30
N TRP A 622 -23.50 -14.71 -7.40
CA TRP A 622 -22.72 -15.91 -7.74
C TRP A 622 -23.51 -16.97 -8.52
N ARG A 623 -24.78 -17.18 -8.16
CA ARG A 623 -25.69 -18.13 -8.85
C ARG A 623 -25.82 -17.88 -10.36
N GLN A 624 -25.62 -16.64 -10.81
CA GLN A 624 -25.60 -16.28 -12.22
C GLN A 624 -24.16 -16.33 -12.76
N VAL A 625 -23.17 -15.82 -12.01
CA VAL A 625 -21.76 -15.82 -12.41
C VAL A 625 -21.27 -17.22 -12.77
N LYS A 626 -21.58 -18.23 -11.95
CA LYS A 626 -21.14 -19.62 -12.18
C LYS A 626 -21.72 -20.28 -13.43
N THR A 627 -22.73 -19.66 -14.06
CA THR A 627 -23.31 -20.11 -15.34
C THR A 627 -22.70 -19.40 -16.55
N THR A 628 -21.93 -18.33 -16.32
CA THR A 628 -21.22 -17.60 -17.36
C THR A 628 -19.93 -18.32 -17.76
N LYS A 629 -19.35 -17.93 -18.89
CA LYS A 629 -18.07 -18.44 -19.39
C LYS A 629 -17.19 -17.30 -19.83
N ASN A 630 -15.89 -17.42 -19.55
CA ASN A 630 -14.87 -16.57 -20.15
C ASN A 630 -14.61 -17.00 -21.61
N PHE A 631 -14.67 -16.06 -22.55
CA PHE A 631 -14.40 -16.30 -23.97
C PHE A 631 -12.99 -16.86 -24.21
N LEU A 632 -12.00 -16.49 -23.40
CA LEU A 632 -10.64 -17.06 -23.47
C LEU A 632 -10.65 -18.55 -23.09
N TRP A 633 -11.48 -18.92 -22.12
CA TRP A 633 -11.65 -20.31 -21.68
C TRP A 633 -12.30 -21.18 -22.75
N GLU A 634 -13.27 -20.62 -23.48
CA GLU A 634 -13.92 -21.26 -24.64
C GLU A 634 -12.93 -21.46 -25.79
N LYS A 635 -12.00 -20.51 -25.98
CA LYS A 635 -10.88 -20.61 -26.93
C LYS A 635 -9.78 -21.59 -26.48
N GLY A 636 -9.87 -22.17 -25.28
CA GLY A 636 -8.94 -23.18 -24.77
C GLY A 636 -7.80 -22.65 -23.89
N PHE A 637 -7.77 -21.34 -23.60
CA PHE A 637 -6.79 -20.73 -22.69
C PHE A 637 -7.18 -21.00 -21.23
N ARG A 638 -6.83 -22.20 -20.73
CA ARG A 638 -7.25 -22.71 -19.40
C ARG A 638 -6.15 -22.73 -18.35
N PHE A 639 -4.94 -22.31 -18.71
CA PHE A 639 -3.78 -22.30 -17.83
C PHE A 639 -3.45 -20.88 -17.40
N TYR A 640 -3.13 -20.73 -16.13
CA TYR A 640 -2.61 -19.47 -15.59
C TYR A 640 -1.11 -19.60 -15.39
N CYS A 641 -0.34 -18.64 -15.88
CA CYS A 641 1.05 -18.48 -15.52
C CYS A 641 1.13 -17.59 -14.29
N LEU A 642 1.16 -18.20 -13.11
CA LEU A 642 1.66 -17.53 -11.91
C LEU A 642 3.16 -17.39 -12.11
N THR A 643 3.66 -16.18 -12.30
CA THR A 643 5.11 -15.93 -12.28
C THR A 643 5.52 -15.81 -10.81
N PRO A 644 6.05 -16.85 -10.14
CA PRO A 644 6.58 -16.67 -8.81
C PRO A 644 7.73 -15.67 -8.93
N LYS A 645 7.52 -14.45 -8.45
CA LYS A 645 8.62 -13.53 -8.24
C LYS A 645 9.45 -14.09 -7.11
N THR A 646 10.40 -14.95 -7.42
CA THR A 646 11.43 -15.33 -6.45
C THR A 646 12.24 -14.07 -6.18
N ARG A 647 12.10 -13.53 -4.96
CA ARG A 647 12.68 -12.22 -4.58
C ARG A 647 14.17 -12.14 -4.92
N HIS A 648 14.88 -13.26 -4.78
CA HIS A 648 16.32 -13.36 -5.04
C HIS A 648 16.73 -13.67 -6.49
N ARG A 649 15.82 -14.12 -7.39
CA ARG A 649 16.19 -14.33 -8.81
C ARG A 649 15.61 -13.32 -9.79
N VAL A 650 14.58 -12.57 -9.43
CA VAL A 650 13.97 -11.58 -10.34
C VAL A 650 13.87 -10.17 -9.75
N HIS A 651 13.76 -10.03 -8.42
CA HIS A 651 13.45 -8.75 -7.77
C HIS A 651 14.69 -7.98 -7.29
N SER A 652 15.79 -8.70 -7.09
CA SER A 652 17.06 -8.17 -6.56
C SER A 652 18.26 -8.87 -7.18
N SER A 653 18.06 -9.56 -8.31
CA SER A 653 19.15 -9.93 -9.20
C SER A 653 19.59 -8.65 -9.90
N TRP A 654 20.45 -7.94 -9.18
CA TRP A 654 21.52 -7.14 -9.76
C TRP A 654 22.12 -7.91 -10.91
#